data_AF-R7YJU4-F1
#
_entry.id   AF-R7YJU4-F1
#
_cell.length_a   1.000
_cell.length_b   1.000
_cell.length_c   1.000
_cell.angle_alpha   90.00
_cell.angle_beta   90.00
_cell.angle_gamma   90.00
#
_symmetry.space_group_name_H-M   'P 1'
#
loop_
_entity.id
_entity.type
_entity.pdbx_description
1 polymer ?
#
loop_
_entity_poly.entity_id
_entity_poly.type
_entity_poly.pdbx_seq_one_letter_code
_entity_poly.pdbx_strand_id
1 'polypeptide(L)'
;MAALDMEALIERCKDEQRNLWVHIEASTPLEKYPAKQHAQRVADKLGVTEGLIYLPGVPTVLLEDSDQPRPFRQRRYFYYLSGCDEPDCHLTYDIEQDALVLYIPEIDPKKVIWNGRGSTITEATEKYDVDCVYYSNLVKPTVLIWPALNEKGNVYILHPSQGVEPGHNKMDRVDATKLQHAMDAARVRKDSHEVKLIRRANEISAEAHSNVLSNILKFKNEAEVEAIFLDTCVSHDAKNQAYEIIAASGENASTLHYVKNDEPLAGRQLMCLDAGCEWQNYASDVTRTFPLSGQWPSKEAKNIYDLVQRMQTACIERLKPGVKFIELHYLAHRIAIEGLLALNILQNGTVDEIVKAGTSLAFFPHGLGHHMGLEVHDASAVPLMSYPGKESVESSLVELEGAELPADIAAVYEPGLCRAPTDPKSSALEEGMVVTVEPGIYFSRYALSTIYLPSPVHSKYINVEVLEKYLPIGGVRIEDDILVTEQGYQNLTTAPKGEEMLDLIRAQVPVEAIATLSQSSAPRFQDVSPPIFPNISRGTWSHGGFNADKLSTVKAELRNDSLRLVTDTLDRATKLERYLRLRHQQLDQGSLRDLVDAQGPSSVNTSRPSPAVAQTIVRKFYKDMQNEFRAAFPGKWEDLAAVESKGYPEIDPPLRPLSSSSALQDPATDTAQQLQMDTTNFAPQAPRVPPKTPQVPEKPLAYRQSMPSDNLQSGASTE
;
A
#
# COMPACT_ATOMS: atom_id res chain seq x y z
N MET A 1 1.36 -28.69 29.12
CA MET A 1 2.67 -28.02 29.05
C MET A 1 3.32 -28.13 30.41
N ALA A 2 4.48 -28.77 30.52
CA ALA A 2 5.23 -28.77 31.78
C ALA A 2 5.78 -27.35 31.98
N ALA A 3 5.49 -26.73 33.13
CA ALA A 3 6.03 -25.41 33.47
C ALA A 3 7.56 -25.48 33.44
N LEU A 4 8.18 -24.69 32.57
CA LEU A 4 9.63 -24.52 32.57
C LEU A 4 9.99 -23.66 33.79
N ASP A 5 10.64 -24.28 34.77
CA ASP A 5 11.28 -23.59 35.89
C ASP A 5 12.52 -22.84 35.37
N MET A 6 12.31 -21.58 35.00
CA MET A 6 13.33 -20.69 34.46
C MET A 6 14.44 -20.40 35.48
N GLU A 7 14.16 -20.39 36.78
CA GLU A 7 15.18 -20.17 37.80
C GLU A 7 16.12 -21.38 37.90
N ALA A 8 15.57 -22.60 37.92
CA ALA A 8 16.38 -23.82 37.92
C ALA A 8 17.21 -24.00 36.63
N LEU A 9 16.69 -23.53 35.48
CA LEU A 9 17.43 -23.54 34.23
C LEU A 9 18.60 -22.55 34.27
N ILE A 10 18.37 -21.31 34.72
CA ILE A 10 19.40 -20.28 34.85
C ILE A 10 20.50 -20.73 35.83
N GLU A 11 20.13 -21.35 36.95
CA GLU A 11 21.08 -21.83 37.95
C GLU A 11 21.97 -22.95 37.40
N ARG A 12 21.40 -23.88 36.61
CA ARG A 12 22.17 -24.91 35.89
C ARG A 12 23.07 -24.34 34.79
N CYS A 13 22.70 -23.23 34.16
CA CYS A 13 23.47 -22.61 33.09
C CYS A 13 24.72 -21.86 33.58
N LYS A 14 24.74 -21.39 34.84
CA LYS A 14 25.89 -20.68 35.43
C LYS A 14 27.11 -21.57 35.61
N ASP A 15 26.94 -22.89 35.73
CA ASP A 15 28.01 -23.82 36.13
C ASP A 15 28.80 -24.43 34.96
N GLU A 16 28.34 -24.35 33.70
CA GLU A 16 28.93 -25.17 32.60
C GLU A 16 29.47 -24.41 31.36
N GLN A 17 29.42 -23.07 31.27
CA GLN A 17 29.86 -22.31 30.07
C GLN A 17 29.39 -22.93 28.73
N ARG A 18 28.14 -23.42 28.66
CA ARG A 18 27.58 -23.98 27.42
C ARG A 18 26.66 -22.97 26.74
N ASN A 19 26.81 -22.83 25.43
CA ASN A 19 25.81 -22.16 24.58
C ASN A 19 24.57 -23.05 24.52
N LEU A 20 23.45 -22.56 25.05
CA LEU A 20 22.16 -23.25 25.00
C LEU A 20 21.22 -22.51 24.05
N TRP A 21 20.52 -23.28 23.22
CA TRP A 21 19.46 -22.80 22.34
C TRP A 21 18.12 -23.22 22.95
N VAL A 22 17.24 -22.26 23.20
CA VAL A 22 15.87 -22.52 23.67
C VAL A 22 14.93 -22.41 22.49
N HIS A 23 14.23 -23.49 22.18
CA HIS A 23 13.17 -23.50 21.17
C HIS A 23 11.83 -23.31 21.88
N ILE A 24 11.11 -22.24 21.56
CA ILE A 24 9.78 -21.94 22.11
C ILE A 24 8.78 -22.17 20.98
N GLU A 25 7.96 -23.22 21.11
CA GLU A 25 6.79 -23.44 20.25
C GLU A 25 5.57 -22.78 20.91
N ALA A 26 4.94 -21.84 20.20
CA ALA A 26 3.63 -21.31 20.56
C ALA A 26 2.55 -22.01 19.73
N SER A 27 1.38 -22.21 20.33
CA SER A 27 0.21 -22.80 19.67
C SER A 27 -0.42 -21.92 18.59
N THR A 28 0.04 -20.67 18.44
CA THR A 28 -0.37 -19.70 17.42
C THR A 28 0.87 -18.95 16.90
N PRO A 29 0.89 -18.49 15.64
CA PRO A 29 1.95 -17.60 15.16
C PRO A 29 1.99 -16.36 16.06
N LEU A 30 3.14 -16.14 16.72
CA LEU A 30 3.41 -14.97 17.54
C LEU A 30 3.65 -13.70 16.71
N GLU A 31 3.73 -13.83 15.39
CA GLU A 31 4.15 -12.76 14.48
C GLU A 31 2.94 -11.90 14.10
N LYS A 32 2.67 -10.87 14.90
CA LYS A 32 1.77 -9.77 14.51
C LYS A 32 2.38 -8.99 13.35
N TYR A 33 1.53 -8.30 12.60
CA TYR A 33 1.97 -7.25 11.68
C TYR A 33 2.80 -6.20 12.45
N PRO A 34 4.01 -5.83 12.00
CA PRO A 34 4.95 -5.00 12.79
C PRO A 34 4.62 -3.50 12.74
N ALA A 35 3.37 -3.14 13.06
CA ALA A 35 2.85 -1.77 12.99
C ALA A 35 3.67 -0.80 13.86
N LYS A 36 4.10 -1.22 15.05
CA LYS A 36 4.88 -0.37 15.95
C LYS A 36 6.24 0.00 15.36
N GLN A 37 6.94 -0.99 14.83
CA GLN A 37 8.22 -0.79 14.14
C GLN A 37 8.04 0.13 12.93
N HIS A 38 6.96 -0.05 12.15
CA HIS A 38 6.67 0.81 11.01
C HIS A 38 6.47 2.28 11.43
N ALA A 39 5.75 2.51 12.54
CA ALA A 39 5.53 3.85 13.08
C ALA A 39 6.84 4.53 13.49
N GLN A 40 7.74 3.78 14.14
CA GLN A 40 9.08 4.24 14.48
C GLN A 40 9.91 4.58 13.22
N ARG A 41 9.90 3.71 12.19
CA ARG A 41 10.56 3.99 10.89
C ARG A 41 10.04 5.29 10.26
N VAL A 42 8.74 5.54 10.33
CA VAL A 42 8.15 6.78 9.78
C VAL A 42 8.57 8.01 10.58
N ALA A 43 8.62 7.94 11.91
CA ALA A 43 9.11 9.04 12.73
C ALA A 43 10.58 9.36 12.46
N ASP A 44 11.42 8.33 12.28
CA ASP A 44 12.82 8.50 11.88
C ASP A 44 12.94 9.22 10.54
N LYS A 45 12.09 8.87 9.56
CA LYS A 45 12.06 9.52 8.24
C LYS A 45 11.47 10.94 8.27
N LEU A 46 10.54 11.22 9.20
CA LEU A 46 10.07 12.59 9.46
C LEU A 46 11.19 13.47 10.03
N GLY A 47 12.17 12.88 10.72
CA GLY A 47 13.31 13.59 11.30
C GLY A 47 12.92 14.45 12.50
N VAL A 48 11.95 14.00 13.29
CA VAL A 48 11.45 14.71 14.49
C VAL A 48 11.40 13.78 15.70
N THR A 49 11.57 14.34 16.89
CA THR A 49 11.50 13.60 18.17
C THR A 49 10.17 13.80 18.90
N GLU A 50 9.30 14.68 18.39
CA GLU A 50 8.04 15.08 19.01
C GLU A 50 7.00 15.39 17.92
N GLY A 51 5.76 14.98 18.16
CA GLY A 51 4.67 15.13 17.20
C GLY A 51 3.63 14.03 17.30
N LEU A 52 2.46 14.26 16.72
CA LEU A 52 1.37 13.29 16.64
C LEU A 52 1.08 12.96 15.19
N ILE A 53 1.30 11.73 14.76
CA ILE A 53 0.81 11.26 13.46
C ILE A 53 -0.66 10.88 13.63
N TYR A 54 -1.53 11.34 12.72
CA TYR A 54 -2.93 10.93 12.64
C TYR A 54 -3.27 10.41 11.25
N LEU A 55 -3.83 9.21 11.18
CA LEU A 55 -4.28 8.56 9.95
C LEU A 55 -5.70 8.03 10.10
N PRO A 56 -6.66 8.46 9.27
CA PRO A 56 -7.95 7.80 9.15
C PRO A 56 -7.87 6.60 8.20
N GLY A 57 -8.46 5.47 8.61
CA GLY A 57 -8.78 4.36 7.72
C GLY A 57 -9.89 4.71 6.73
N VAL A 58 -10.25 3.75 5.88
CA VAL A 58 -11.35 3.91 4.91
C VAL A 58 -12.69 3.83 5.65
N PRO A 59 -13.55 4.84 5.51
CA PRO A 59 -14.90 4.77 6.07
C PRO A 59 -15.76 3.79 5.26
N THR A 60 -16.79 3.23 5.89
CA THR A 60 -17.83 2.50 5.15
C THR A 60 -18.56 3.47 4.21
N VAL A 61 -18.55 3.17 2.91
CA VAL A 61 -19.22 3.97 1.87
C VAL A 61 -20.21 3.09 1.11
N LEU A 62 -21.42 3.60 0.90
CA LEU A 62 -22.44 2.93 0.09
C LEU A 62 -22.34 3.37 -1.38
N LEU A 63 -22.87 2.54 -2.28
CA LEU A 63 -23.13 2.93 -3.65
C LEU A 63 -24.13 4.10 -3.66
N GLU A 64 -24.01 4.98 -4.66
CA GLU A 64 -24.90 6.13 -4.79
C GLU A 64 -26.36 5.67 -4.88
N ASP A 65 -27.23 6.30 -4.07
CA ASP A 65 -28.66 5.96 -3.96
C ASP A 65 -28.97 4.47 -3.67
N SER A 66 -28.05 3.76 -3.02
CA SER A 66 -28.17 2.34 -2.68
C SER A 66 -27.77 2.05 -1.23
N ASP A 67 -28.34 1.00 -0.65
CA ASP A 67 -27.94 0.45 0.65
C ASP A 67 -26.79 -0.57 0.54
N GLN A 68 -26.29 -0.83 -0.68
CA GLN A 68 -25.16 -1.73 -0.92
C GLN A 68 -23.82 -1.03 -0.62
N PRO A 69 -22.94 -1.65 0.19
CA PRO A 69 -21.60 -1.13 0.41
C PRO A 69 -20.76 -1.23 -0.86
N ARG A 70 -19.90 -0.23 -1.09
CA ARG A 70 -18.83 -0.35 -2.08
C ARG A 70 -17.85 -1.45 -1.65
N PRO A 71 -17.20 -2.15 -2.59
CA PRO A 71 -16.09 -3.04 -2.27
C PRO A 71 -15.07 -2.32 -1.39
N PHE A 72 -14.75 -2.92 -0.24
CA PHE A 72 -13.84 -2.36 0.74
C PHE A 72 -12.40 -2.69 0.37
N ARG A 73 -11.55 -1.67 0.34
CA ARG A 73 -10.09 -1.80 0.23
C ARG A 73 -9.47 -0.72 1.11
N GLN A 74 -8.61 -1.11 2.04
CA GLN A 74 -8.05 -0.19 3.04
C GLN A 74 -7.01 0.77 2.44
N ARG A 75 -6.90 1.97 3.03
CA ARG A 75 -5.84 2.94 2.73
C ARG A 75 -4.47 2.37 3.10
N ARG A 76 -3.54 2.36 2.15
CA ARG A 76 -2.20 1.76 2.35
C ARG A 76 -1.38 2.43 3.43
N TYR A 77 -1.42 3.76 3.54
CA TYR A 77 -0.71 4.46 4.62
C TYR A 77 -1.27 4.11 6.01
N PHE A 78 -2.58 4.02 6.16
CA PHE A 78 -3.20 3.60 7.41
C PHE A 78 -2.87 2.13 7.73
N TYR A 79 -3.01 1.24 6.75
CA TYR A 79 -2.68 -0.17 6.90
C TYR A 79 -1.20 -0.35 7.27
N TYR A 80 -0.29 0.39 6.63
CA TYR A 80 1.14 0.33 6.90
C TYR A 80 1.50 0.59 8.38
N LEU A 81 0.76 1.46 9.08
CA LEU A 81 1.01 1.75 10.51
C LEU A 81 0.09 1.01 11.47
N SER A 82 -0.75 0.09 11.01
CA SER A 82 -1.73 -0.58 11.88
C SER A 82 -1.88 -2.08 11.66
N GLY A 83 -1.65 -2.57 10.43
CA GLY A 83 -2.10 -3.88 9.98
C GLY A 83 -3.63 -4.06 10.02
N CYS A 84 -4.40 -2.98 10.28
CA CYS A 84 -5.83 -3.04 10.49
C CYS A 84 -6.60 -2.92 9.18
N ASP A 85 -7.38 -3.97 8.87
CA ASP A 85 -8.19 -4.08 7.66
C ASP A 85 -9.70 -4.02 7.99
N GLU A 86 -10.05 -3.27 9.03
CA GLU A 86 -11.44 -2.99 9.40
C GLU A 86 -11.83 -1.56 8.97
N PRO A 87 -13.06 -1.35 8.47
CA PRO A 87 -13.54 -0.02 8.10
C PRO A 87 -13.74 0.87 9.34
N ASP A 88 -13.85 2.18 9.10
CA ASP A 88 -14.23 3.17 10.12
C ASP A 88 -13.26 3.25 11.34
N CYS A 89 -12.05 2.73 11.17
CA CYS A 89 -10.97 2.78 12.15
C CYS A 89 -10.08 4.01 11.95
N HIS A 90 -9.41 4.43 13.02
CA HIS A 90 -8.44 5.53 13.00
C HIS A 90 -7.19 5.16 13.79
N LEU A 91 -6.08 5.86 13.54
CA LEU A 91 -4.81 5.58 14.17
C LEU A 91 -4.13 6.89 14.57
N THR A 92 -3.54 6.92 15.77
CA THR A 92 -2.59 7.94 16.15
C THR A 92 -1.28 7.34 16.63
N TYR A 93 -0.17 8.03 16.35
CA TYR A 93 1.14 7.70 16.89
C TYR A 93 1.77 8.95 17.52
N ASP A 94 1.92 8.94 18.84
CA ASP A 94 2.65 9.97 19.58
C ASP A 94 4.15 9.61 19.57
N ILE A 95 4.94 10.44 18.88
CA ILE A 95 6.36 10.16 18.59
C ILE A 95 7.21 10.25 19.86
N GLU A 96 6.95 11.24 20.72
CA GLU A 96 7.76 11.45 21.94
C GLU A 96 7.49 10.33 22.95
N GLN A 97 6.22 9.97 23.11
CA GLN A 97 5.83 8.92 24.05
C GLN A 97 6.06 7.52 23.50
N ASP A 98 6.42 7.40 22.22
CA ASP A 98 6.39 6.16 21.46
C ASP A 98 5.10 5.39 21.78
N ALA A 99 3.95 5.97 21.45
CA ALA A 99 2.62 5.40 21.77
C ALA A 99 1.74 5.32 20.52
N LEU A 100 1.47 4.10 20.06
CA LEU A 100 0.65 3.77 18.90
C LEU A 100 -0.74 3.31 19.35
N VAL A 101 -1.76 4.04 18.93
CA VAL A 101 -3.13 3.88 19.42
C VAL A 101 -4.08 3.67 18.25
N LEU A 102 -4.78 2.53 18.26
CA LEU A 102 -5.83 2.22 17.30
C LEU A 102 -7.20 2.62 17.87
N TYR A 103 -8.03 3.23 17.05
CA TYR A 103 -9.41 3.56 17.37
C TYR A 103 -10.34 2.75 16.48
N ILE A 104 -11.23 1.97 17.08
CA ILE A 104 -12.18 1.10 16.39
C ILE A 104 -13.62 1.58 16.61
N PRO A 105 -14.58 1.28 15.70
CA PRO A 105 -15.97 1.64 15.90
C PRO A 105 -16.58 1.02 17.17
N GLU A 106 -17.52 1.73 17.80
CA GLU A 106 -18.37 1.11 18.81
C GLU A 106 -19.26 0.04 18.17
N ILE A 107 -19.44 -1.08 18.87
CA ILE A 107 -20.34 -2.15 18.40
C ILE A 107 -21.78 -1.71 18.64
N ASP A 108 -22.53 -1.47 17.57
CA ASP A 108 -23.98 -1.26 17.61
C ASP A 108 -24.71 -2.62 17.61
N PRO A 109 -25.32 -3.06 18.73
CA PRO A 109 -25.98 -4.36 18.81
C PRO A 109 -27.09 -4.54 17.76
N LYS A 110 -27.70 -3.45 17.29
CA LYS A 110 -28.75 -3.52 16.26
C LYS A 110 -28.16 -3.85 14.90
N LYS A 111 -26.94 -3.41 14.59
CA LYS A 111 -26.26 -3.67 13.32
C LYS A 111 -25.56 -5.02 13.26
N VAL A 112 -25.17 -5.57 14.42
CA VAL A 112 -24.50 -6.88 14.50
C VAL A 112 -25.30 -7.99 13.81
N ILE A 113 -26.62 -7.96 13.92
CA ILE A 113 -27.52 -8.95 13.30
C ILE A 113 -27.46 -8.89 11.76
N TRP A 114 -27.15 -7.73 11.18
CA TRP A 114 -27.17 -7.48 9.74
C TRP A 114 -25.79 -7.65 9.11
N ASN A 115 -24.76 -7.05 9.73
CA ASN A 115 -23.45 -6.87 9.10
C ASN A 115 -22.35 -7.70 9.78
N GLY A 116 -22.70 -8.48 10.80
CA GLY A 116 -21.73 -8.99 11.76
C GLY A 116 -21.22 -7.90 12.69
N ARG A 117 -20.33 -8.30 13.61
CA ARG A 117 -19.65 -7.36 14.51
C ARG A 117 -18.22 -7.14 14.06
N GLY A 118 -17.70 -5.92 14.25
CA GLY A 118 -16.26 -5.67 14.23
C GLY A 118 -15.55 -6.24 15.46
N SER A 119 -14.27 -5.94 15.56
CA SER A 119 -13.45 -6.30 16.73
C SER A 119 -13.95 -5.61 18.01
N THR A 120 -13.84 -6.31 19.14
CA THR A 120 -13.86 -5.67 20.46
C THR A 120 -12.49 -5.05 20.78
N ILE A 121 -12.41 -4.18 21.79
CA ILE A 121 -11.14 -3.61 22.25
C ILE A 121 -10.15 -4.71 22.63
N THR A 122 -10.59 -5.75 23.35
CA THR A 122 -9.75 -6.88 23.76
C THR A 122 -9.21 -7.64 22.55
N GLU A 123 -10.07 -8.00 21.60
CA GLU A 123 -9.65 -8.73 20.39
C GLU A 123 -8.72 -7.89 19.51
N ALA A 124 -9.00 -6.60 19.34
CA ALA A 124 -8.14 -5.70 18.58
C ALA A 124 -6.75 -5.54 19.26
N THR A 125 -6.72 -5.48 20.60
CA THR A 125 -5.45 -5.43 21.38
C THR A 125 -4.65 -6.72 21.21
N GLU A 126 -5.33 -7.87 21.18
CA GLU A 126 -4.70 -9.17 20.93
C GLU A 126 -4.23 -9.33 19.49
N LYS A 127 -4.99 -8.80 18.51
CA LYS A 127 -4.75 -8.97 17.07
C LYS A 127 -3.68 -8.03 16.51
N TYR A 128 -3.74 -6.75 16.85
CA TYR A 128 -2.89 -5.72 16.25
C TYR A 128 -1.68 -5.39 17.13
N ASP A 129 -0.59 -4.95 16.50
CA ASP A 129 0.65 -4.53 17.18
C ASP A 129 0.58 -3.06 17.57
N VAL A 130 -0.25 -2.77 18.57
CA VAL A 130 -0.52 -1.41 19.08
C VAL A 130 -0.47 -1.38 20.60
N ASP A 131 -0.16 -0.21 21.17
CA ASP A 131 -0.04 -0.06 22.62
C ASP A 131 -1.40 0.00 23.31
N CYS A 132 -2.37 0.65 22.68
CA CYS A 132 -3.72 0.84 23.20
C CYS A 132 -4.77 0.76 22.08
N VAL A 133 -5.98 0.34 22.44
CA VAL A 133 -7.15 0.39 21.58
C VAL A 133 -8.29 1.14 22.28
N TYR A 134 -8.90 2.10 21.59
CA TYR A 134 -10.05 2.87 22.06
C TYR A 134 -11.18 2.89 21.03
N TYR A 135 -12.32 3.48 21.38
CA TYR A 135 -13.39 3.70 20.43
C TYR A 135 -13.20 4.98 19.59
N SER A 136 -13.67 4.97 18.34
CA SER A 136 -13.52 6.06 17.37
C SER A 136 -14.12 7.40 17.84
N ASN A 137 -15.07 7.39 18.79
CA ASN A 137 -15.60 8.63 19.39
C ASN A 137 -14.52 9.48 20.11
N LEU A 138 -13.42 8.86 20.56
CA LEU A 138 -12.32 9.54 21.25
C LEU A 138 -11.28 10.15 20.30
N VAL A 139 -11.29 9.83 19.00
CA VAL A 139 -10.25 10.29 18.07
C VAL A 139 -10.24 11.82 17.94
N LYS A 140 -11.42 12.43 17.72
CA LYS A 140 -11.57 13.87 17.53
C LYS A 140 -11.09 14.68 18.73
N PRO A 141 -11.57 14.44 19.98
CA PRO A 141 -11.06 15.16 21.13
C PRO A 141 -9.57 14.89 21.37
N THR A 142 -9.07 13.67 21.13
CA THR A 142 -7.64 13.36 21.31
C THR A 142 -6.77 14.23 20.39
N VAL A 143 -7.05 14.21 19.08
CA VAL A 143 -6.24 14.91 18.09
C VAL A 143 -6.34 16.44 18.23
N LEU A 144 -7.53 16.99 18.47
CA LEU A 144 -7.71 18.44 18.56
C LEU A 144 -7.13 19.05 19.84
N ILE A 145 -7.11 18.30 20.95
CA ILE A 145 -6.60 18.80 22.23
C ILE A 145 -5.08 18.56 22.32
N TRP A 146 -4.51 17.58 21.61
CA TRP A 146 -3.08 17.25 21.67
C TRP A 146 -2.14 18.47 21.52
N PRO A 147 -2.32 19.42 20.59
CA PRO A 147 -1.45 20.60 20.50
C PRO A 147 -1.50 21.51 21.72
N ALA A 148 -2.64 21.60 22.41
CA ALA A 148 -2.78 22.41 23.63
C ALA A 148 -2.13 21.73 24.84
N LEU A 149 -1.87 20.43 24.74
CA LEU A 149 -1.34 19.59 25.81
C LEU A 149 0.16 19.34 25.71
N ASN A 150 0.74 19.58 24.54
CA ASN A 150 2.14 19.39 24.25
C ASN A 150 2.72 20.73 23.80
N GLU A 151 3.75 21.22 24.48
CA GLU A 151 4.32 22.55 24.21
C GLU A 151 4.97 22.65 22.82
N LYS A 152 5.37 21.51 22.24
CA LYS A 152 6.12 21.42 20.99
C LYS A 152 5.66 20.25 20.12
N GLY A 153 6.16 20.18 18.88
CA GLY A 153 5.73 19.21 17.87
C GLY A 153 4.46 19.60 17.10
N ASN A 154 4.26 19.00 15.93
CA ASN A 154 3.08 19.20 15.10
C ASN A 154 2.19 17.95 15.09
N VAL A 155 0.91 18.13 14.78
CA VAL A 155 0.03 17.05 14.32
C VAL A 155 0.26 16.86 12.83
N TYR A 156 0.73 15.69 12.45
CA TYR A 156 1.00 15.30 11.07
C TYR A 156 -0.19 14.54 10.50
N ILE A 157 -0.75 15.04 9.40
CA ILE A 157 -1.80 14.36 8.63
C ILE A 157 -1.29 14.10 7.21
N LEU A 158 -1.80 13.04 6.57
CA LEU A 158 -1.29 12.63 5.26
C LEU A 158 -1.69 13.63 4.16
N HIS A 159 -2.95 14.04 4.16
CA HIS A 159 -3.50 15.01 3.20
C HIS A 159 -4.40 16.04 3.91
N PRO A 160 -4.55 17.25 3.36
CA PRO A 160 -5.43 18.27 3.91
C PRO A 160 -6.88 17.81 4.15
N SER A 161 -7.38 16.90 3.30
CA SER A 161 -8.73 16.32 3.40
C SER A 161 -8.88 15.25 4.49
N GLN A 162 -7.79 14.82 5.10
CA GLN A 162 -7.75 13.71 6.06
C GLN A 162 -7.62 14.18 7.52
N GLY A 163 -7.97 15.43 7.82
CA GLY A 163 -8.10 15.88 9.20
C GLY A 163 -9.28 15.23 9.93
N VAL A 164 -9.30 15.31 11.27
CA VAL A 164 -10.42 14.79 12.09
C VAL A 164 -11.73 15.56 11.89
N GLU A 165 -11.66 16.76 11.34
CA GLU A 165 -12.82 17.58 10.99
C GLU A 165 -12.50 18.54 9.83
N PRO A 166 -13.53 19.07 9.14
CA PRO A 166 -13.32 20.06 8.08
C PRO A 166 -12.52 21.27 8.57
N GLY A 167 -11.47 21.62 7.83
CA GLY A 167 -10.59 22.75 8.17
C GLY A 167 -9.51 22.45 9.21
N HIS A 168 -9.42 21.22 9.74
CA HIS A 168 -8.37 20.83 10.69
C HIS A 168 -6.95 21.12 10.16
N ASN A 169 -6.71 20.93 8.86
CA ASN A 169 -5.44 21.24 8.21
C ASN A 169 -5.04 22.72 8.24
N LYS A 170 -5.96 23.63 8.60
CA LYS A 170 -5.72 25.08 8.73
C LYS A 170 -5.47 25.49 10.17
N MET A 171 -5.58 24.56 11.13
CA MET A 171 -5.30 24.84 12.53
C MET A 171 -3.80 25.00 12.77
N ASP A 172 -3.46 25.76 13.80
CA ASP A 172 -2.06 25.93 14.22
C ASP A 172 -1.44 24.57 14.57
N ARG A 173 -0.17 24.40 14.18
CA ARG A 173 0.62 23.17 14.44
C ARG A 173 0.05 21.90 13.79
N VAL A 174 -0.69 22.04 12.69
CA VAL A 174 -1.06 20.91 11.81
C VAL A 174 -0.22 20.97 10.53
N ASP A 175 0.49 19.89 10.23
CA ASP A 175 1.32 19.73 9.02
C ASP A 175 0.71 18.64 8.14
N ALA A 176 0.35 19.01 6.91
CA ALA A 176 -0.24 18.12 5.90
C ALA A 176 0.69 17.89 4.71
N THR A 177 1.99 18.15 4.88
CA THR A 177 2.97 18.21 3.79
C THR A 177 4.12 17.21 3.96
N LYS A 178 4.54 16.93 5.19
CA LYS A 178 5.73 16.10 5.44
C LYS A 178 5.45 14.61 5.57
N LEU A 179 4.27 14.24 6.07
CA LEU A 179 3.98 12.85 6.46
C LEU A 179 4.04 11.90 5.26
N GLN A 180 3.45 12.27 4.13
CA GLN A 180 3.44 11.41 2.95
C GLN A 180 4.86 11.04 2.52
N HIS A 181 5.75 12.02 2.37
CA HIS A 181 7.13 11.79 1.97
C HIS A 181 7.90 10.90 2.95
N ALA A 182 7.72 11.10 4.26
CA ALA A 182 8.36 10.26 5.27
C ALA A 182 7.84 8.80 5.22
N MET A 183 6.54 8.62 5.01
CA MET A 183 5.94 7.30 4.86
C MET A 183 6.36 6.61 3.57
N ASP A 184 6.44 7.35 2.45
CA ASP A 184 6.93 6.83 1.17
C ASP A 184 8.37 6.35 1.31
N ALA A 185 9.24 7.16 1.94
CA ALA A 185 10.63 6.79 2.19
C ALA A 185 10.78 5.58 3.15
N ALA A 186 9.82 5.34 4.03
CA ALA A 186 9.79 4.16 4.89
C ALA A 186 9.35 2.90 4.12
N ARG A 187 8.33 3.02 3.26
CA ARG A 187 7.72 1.93 2.48
C ARG A 187 8.57 1.42 1.33
N VAL A 188 9.48 2.24 0.79
CA VAL A 188 10.37 1.83 -0.30
C VAL A 188 11.20 0.59 0.07
N ARG A 189 11.68 0.51 1.32
CA ARG A 189 12.46 -0.62 1.84
C ARG A 189 11.58 -1.54 2.68
N LYS A 190 11.41 -2.76 2.21
CA LYS A 190 10.58 -3.78 2.82
C LYS A 190 11.34 -4.49 3.93
N ASP A 191 10.71 -4.66 5.07
CA ASP A 191 11.24 -5.57 6.10
C ASP A 191 10.91 -7.04 5.80
N SER A 192 11.38 -7.94 6.65
CA SER A 192 11.18 -9.37 6.46
C SER A 192 9.71 -9.82 6.50
N HIS A 193 8.85 -9.11 7.24
CA HIS A 193 7.42 -9.40 7.30
C HIS A 193 6.74 -8.99 5.99
N GLU A 194 7.03 -7.79 5.50
CA GLU A 194 6.54 -7.30 4.20
C GLU A 194 6.96 -8.24 3.05
N VAL A 195 8.24 -8.64 3.01
CA VAL A 195 8.76 -9.58 2.00
C VAL A 195 8.04 -10.93 2.06
N LYS A 196 7.69 -11.45 3.26
CA LYS A 196 6.93 -12.70 3.38
C LYS A 196 5.54 -12.57 2.73
N LEU A 197 4.87 -11.44 2.91
CA LEU A 197 3.53 -11.22 2.35
C LEU A 197 3.58 -11.06 0.82
N ILE A 198 4.55 -10.32 0.29
CA ILE A 198 4.81 -10.20 -1.16
C ILE A 198 5.15 -11.57 -1.77
N ARG A 199 5.98 -12.37 -1.09
CA ARG A 199 6.29 -13.73 -1.52
C ARG A 199 5.04 -14.60 -1.58
N ARG A 200 4.16 -14.52 -0.58
CA ARG A 200 2.90 -15.27 -0.58
C ARG A 200 1.99 -14.84 -1.74
N ALA A 201 1.91 -13.54 -2.04
CA ALA A 201 1.17 -13.06 -3.22
C ALA A 201 1.77 -13.64 -4.52
N ASN A 202 3.10 -13.64 -4.66
CA ASN A 202 3.80 -14.24 -5.80
C ASN A 202 3.54 -15.74 -5.95
N GLU A 203 3.55 -16.51 -4.86
CA GLU A 203 3.25 -17.95 -4.87
C GLU A 203 1.85 -18.23 -5.40
N ILE A 204 0.85 -17.49 -4.92
CA ILE A 204 -0.55 -17.63 -5.37
C ILE A 204 -0.67 -17.24 -6.86
N SER A 205 -0.08 -16.11 -7.25
CA SER A 205 -0.09 -15.65 -8.64
C SER A 205 0.62 -16.63 -9.58
N ALA A 206 1.73 -17.23 -9.16
CA ALA A 206 2.44 -18.24 -9.93
C ALA A 206 1.62 -19.51 -10.13
N GLU A 207 0.86 -19.94 -9.12
CA GLU A 207 -0.09 -21.05 -9.24
C GLU A 207 -1.23 -20.68 -10.22
N ALA A 208 -1.76 -19.47 -10.14
CA ALA A 208 -2.80 -18.97 -11.04
C ALA A 208 -2.34 -18.93 -12.51
N HIS A 209 -1.13 -18.39 -12.78
CA HIS A 209 -0.48 -18.45 -14.09
C HIS A 209 -0.33 -19.91 -14.57
N SER A 210 0.12 -20.82 -13.70
CA SER A 210 0.28 -22.24 -14.02
C SER A 210 -1.05 -22.92 -14.36
N ASN A 211 -2.13 -22.58 -13.67
CA ASN A 211 -3.47 -23.09 -13.93
C ASN A 211 -4.04 -22.59 -15.26
N VAL A 212 -3.79 -21.32 -15.62
CA VAL A 212 -4.11 -20.79 -16.94
C VAL A 212 -3.35 -21.55 -18.02
N LEU A 213 -2.02 -21.67 -17.90
CA LEU A 213 -1.18 -22.38 -18.87
C LEU A 213 -1.64 -23.83 -19.06
N SER A 214 -1.99 -24.50 -17.96
CA SER A 214 -2.49 -25.88 -17.97
C SER A 214 -3.88 -26.03 -18.60
N ASN A 215 -4.59 -24.94 -18.93
CA ASN A 215 -5.94 -25.01 -19.51
C ASN A 215 -6.11 -24.19 -20.79
N ILE A 216 -5.08 -23.45 -21.23
CA ILE A 216 -5.18 -22.50 -22.35
C ILE A 216 -5.73 -23.12 -23.64
N LEU A 217 -5.39 -24.37 -23.94
CA LEU A 217 -5.85 -25.07 -25.16
C LEU A 217 -7.35 -25.38 -25.16
N LYS A 218 -8.03 -25.26 -24.01
CA LYS A 218 -9.47 -25.50 -23.85
C LYS A 218 -10.28 -24.21 -23.94
N PHE A 219 -9.63 -23.06 -23.73
CA PHE A 219 -10.29 -21.76 -23.73
C PHE A 219 -10.61 -21.28 -25.14
N LYS A 220 -11.65 -20.47 -25.24
CA LYS A 220 -12.22 -19.92 -26.47
C LYS A 220 -12.08 -18.41 -26.52
N ASN A 221 -12.01 -17.75 -25.37
CA ASN A 221 -11.88 -16.30 -25.26
C ASN A 221 -10.98 -15.90 -24.08
N GLU A 222 -10.65 -14.62 -24.03
CA GLU A 222 -9.83 -14.00 -22.96
C GLU A 222 -10.53 -14.05 -21.59
N ALA A 223 -11.87 -14.00 -21.54
CA ALA A 223 -12.63 -14.03 -20.29
C ALA A 223 -12.46 -15.35 -19.51
N GLU A 224 -12.31 -16.48 -20.20
CA GLU A 224 -12.02 -17.78 -19.56
C GLU A 224 -10.62 -17.81 -18.93
N VAL A 225 -9.66 -17.07 -19.49
CA VAL A 225 -8.32 -16.89 -18.89
C VAL A 225 -8.44 -16.09 -17.59
N GLU A 226 -9.12 -14.94 -17.63
CA GLU A 226 -9.37 -14.11 -16.46
C GLU A 226 -10.09 -14.89 -15.35
N ALA A 227 -11.14 -15.64 -15.70
CA ALA A 227 -11.92 -16.42 -14.75
C ALA A 227 -11.10 -17.46 -13.98
N ILE A 228 -10.20 -18.18 -14.66
CA ILE A 228 -9.37 -19.21 -14.02
C ILE A 228 -8.27 -18.61 -13.14
N PHE A 229 -7.74 -17.45 -13.55
CA PHE A 229 -6.81 -16.71 -12.71
C PHE A 229 -7.50 -16.26 -11.41
N LEU A 230 -8.67 -15.62 -11.52
CA LEU A 230 -9.47 -15.17 -10.38
C LEU A 230 -9.88 -16.33 -9.46
N ASP A 231 -10.37 -17.44 -10.01
CA ASP A 231 -10.75 -18.64 -9.25
C ASP A 231 -9.59 -19.13 -8.37
N THR A 232 -8.40 -19.25 -8.95
CA THR A 232 -7.20 -19.69 -8.22
C THR A 232 -6.90 -18.72 -7.08
N CYS A 233 -6.79 -17.42 -7.35
CA CYS A 233 -6.48 -16.42 -6.33
C CYS A 233 -7.50 -16.41 -5.18
N VAL A 234 -8.79 -16.35 -5.51
CA VAL A 234 -9.87 -16.30 -4.52
C VAL A 234 -9.93 -17.59 -3.68
N SER A 235 -9.65 -18.75 -4.28
CA SER A 235 -9.60 -20.03 -3.55
C SER A 235 -8.48 -20.09 -2.50
N HIS A 236 -7.41 -19.29 -2.69
CA HIS A 236 -6.31 -19.12 -1.74
C HIS A 236 -6.53 -17.97 -0.76
N ASP A 237 -7.74 -17.40 -0.69
CA ASP A 237 -8.14 -16.24 0.14
C ASP A 237 -7.50 -14.90 -0.29
N ALA A 238 -6.82 -14.87 -1.44
CA ALA A 238 -6.40 -13.64 -2.12
C ALA A 238 -7.58 -13.06 -2.93
N LYS A 239 -8.59 -12.57 -2.21
CA LYS A 239 -9.88 -12.15 -2.78
C LYS A 239 -9.78 -11.00 -3.78
N ASN A 240 -8.79 -10.14 -3.61
CA ASN A 240 -8.57 -8.99 -4.46
C ASN A 240 -7.37 -9.26 -5.37
N GLN A 241 -7.45 -8.72 -6.58
CA GLN A 241 -6.28 -8.60 -7.44
C GLN A 241 -5.54 -7.30 -7.14
N ALA A 242 -4.23 -7.26 -7.36
CA ALA A 242 -3.45 -6.05 -7.14
C ALA A 242 -3.89 -4.93 -8.10
N TYR A 243 -4.25 -5.32 -9.32
CA TYR A 243 -4.76 -4.52 -10.44
C TYR A 243 -5.73 -5.37 -11.30
N GLU A 244 -6.40 -4.75 -12.27
CA GLU A 244 -7.27 -5.49 -13.21
C GLU A 244 -6.44 -6.42 -14.10
N ILE A 245 -6.87 -7.67 -14.25
CA ILE A 245 -6.17 -8.68 -15.05
C ILE A 245 -6.13 -8.23 -16.51
N ILE A 246 -4.97 -8.35 -17.14
CA ILE A 246 -4.74 -8.07 -18.55
C ILE A 246 -4.58 -9.41 -19.27
N ALA A 247 -5.66 -9.90 -19.89
CA ALA A 247 -5.65 -11.12 -20.70
C ALA A 247 -5.66 -10.75 -22.18
N ALA A 248 -4.52 -10.35 -22.73
CA ALA A 248 -4.44 -9.74 -24.06
C ALA A 248 -3.96 -10.73 -25.13
N SER A 249 -4.87 -11.18 -26.01
CA SER A 249 -4.56 -12.11 -27.10
C SER A 249 -4.19 -11.43 -28.42
N GLY A 250 -3.13 -11.90 -29.09
CA GLY A 250 -2.66 -11.37 -30.38
C GLY A 250 -2.48 -9.85 -30.35
N GLU A 251 -3.06 -9.12 -31.32
CA GLU A 251 -2.92 -7.65 -31.45
C GLU A 251 -3.33 -6.87 -30.18
N ASN A 252 -4.18 -7.43 -29.32
CA ASN A 252 -4.60 -6.79 -28.06
C ASN A 252 -3.42 -6.57 -27.12
N ALA A 253 -2.39 -7.44 -27.18
CA ALA A 253 -1.17 -7.31 -26.40
C ALA A 253 -0.37 -6.04 -26.72
N SER A 254 -0.69 -5.33 -27.81
CA SER A 254 -0.13 -4.01 -28.13
C SER A 254 -0.76 -2.85 -27.35
N THR A 255 -1.80 -3.12 -26.56
CA THR A 255 -2.41 -2.18 -25.61
C THR A 255 -1.95 -2.54 -24.20
N LEU A 256 -1.13 -1.70 -23.59
CA LEU A 256 -0.38 -2.05 -22.37
C LEU A 256 -1.29 -2.42 -21.17
N HIS A 257 -2.35 -1.63 -20.93
CA HIS A 257 -3.35 -1.87 -19.89
C HIS A 257 -4.68 -2.32 -20.50
N TYR A 258 -4.66 -3.40 -21.26
CA TYR A 258 -5.85 -3.99 -21.86
C TYR A 258 -6.67 -4.74 -20.80
N VAL A 259 -7.94 -4.35 -20.59
CA VAL A 259 -8.79 -4.95 -19.54
C VAL A 259 -10.17 -5.39 -20.06
N LYS A 260 -10.38 -5.33 -21.39
CA LYS A 260 -11.68 -5.69 -21.99
C LYS A 260 -11.94 -7.20 -21.90
N ASN A 261 -10.89 -8.00 -22.03
CA ASN A 261 -10.84 -9.45 -21.79
C ASN A 261 -12.04 -10.25 -22.33
N ASP A 262 -12.58 -9.90 -23.50
CA ASP A 262 -13.79 -10.52 -24.04
C ASP A 262 -13.63 -11.05 -25.47
N GLU A 263 -12.42 -10.97 -26.05
CA GLU A 263 -12.21 -11.34 -27.44
C GLU A 263 -11.92 -12.83 -27.63
N PRO A 264 -12.31 -13.40 -28.80
CA PRO A 264 -12.04 -14.80 -29.11
C PRO A 264 -10.54 -15.05 -29.34
N LEU A 265 -10.06 -16.20 -28.84
CA LEU A 265 -8.68 -16.67 -29.04
C LEU A 265 -8.44 -17.25 -30.45
N ALA A 266 -9.51 -17.57 -31.18
CA ALA A 266 -9.43 -18.18 -32.50
C ALA A 266 -8.63 -17.30 -33.48
N GLY A 267 -7.59 -17.88 -34.09
CA GLY A 267 -6.72 -17.18 -35.04
C GLY A 267 -5.65 -16.28 -34.40
N ARG A 268 -5.59 -16.20 -33.07
CA ARG A 268 -4.55 -15.46 -32.33
C ARG A 268 -3.32 -16.36 -32.12
N GLN A 269 -2.14 -15.77 -32.13
CA GLN A 269 -0.87 -16.51 -31.97
C GLN A 269 -0.47 -16.66 -30.50
N LEU A 270 -0.42 -15.55 -29.77
CA LEU A 270 0.05 -15.48 -28.39
C LEU A 270 -1.02 -14.90 -27.47
N MET A 271 -0.84 -15.16 -26.18
CA MET A 271 -1.47 -14.47 -25.05
C MET A 271 -0.37 -13.73 -24.30
N CYS A 272 -0.55 -12.43 -24.04
CA CYS A 272 0.20 -11.71 -23.01
C CYS A 272 -0.72 -11.59 -21.80
N LEU A 273 -0.48 -12.43 -20.79
CA LEU A 273 -1.21 -12.40 -19.53
C LEU A 273 -0.38 -11.64 -18.50
N ASP A 274 -0.87 -10.48 -18.11
CA ASP A 274 -0.34 -9.68 -17.02
C ASP A 274 -1.36 -9.67 -15.89
N ALA A 275 -1.02 -10.38 -14.81
CA ALA A 275 -1.93 -10.66 -13.72
C ALA A 275 -1.18 -10.99 -12.42
N GLY A 276 -1.60 -10.34 -11.33
CA GLY A 276 -1.08 -10.54 -9.98
C GLY A 276 -2.14 -10.30 -8.91
N CYS A 277 -2.18 -11.17 -7.91
CA CYS A 277 -3.06 -11.00 -6.75
C CYS A 277 -2.45 -10.09 -5.69
N GLU A 278 -3.29 -9.63 -4.75
CA GLU A 278 -2.81 -9.11 -3.48
C GLU A 278 -3.08 -10.09 -2.34
N TRP A 279 -2.08 -10.29 -1.48
CA TRP A 279 -2.22 -11.05 -0.24
C TRP A 279 -2.08 -10.11 0.96
N GLN A 280 -3.15 -10.00 1.75
CA GLN A 280 -3.20 -9.08 2.91
C GLN A 280 -2.71 -7.67 2.55
N ASN A 281 -3.23 -7.11 1.46
CA ASN A 281 -2.89 -5.79 0.91
C ASN A 281 -1.48 -5.65 0.31
N TYR A 282 -0.65 -6.70 0.26
CA TYR A 282 0.62 -6.69 -0.48
C TYR A 282 0.46 -7.29 -1.86
N ALA A 283 0.90 -6.56 -2.88
CA ALA A 283 0.78 -6.91 -4.28
C ALA A 283 1.80 -7.99 -4.70
N SER A 284 1.48 -8.61 -5.83
CA SER A 284 2.43 -9.24 -6.75
C SER A 284 2.12 -8.72 -8.16
N ASP A 285 3.11 -8.74 -9.04
CA ASP A 285 2.98 -8.28 -10.42
C ASP A 285 3.74 -9.22 -11.36
N VAL A 286 3.00 -9.93 -12.21
CA VAL A 286 3.56 -11.02 -13.01
C VAL A 286 2.95 -11.04 -14.39
N THR A 287 3.80 -10.84 -15.39
CA THR A 287 3.47 -11.01 -16.79
C THR A 287 4.13 -12.25 -17.39
N ARG A 288 3.32 -13.08 -18.07
CA ARG A 288 3.76 -14.18 -18.93
C ARG A 288 3.15 -14.05 -20.31
N THR A 289 4.01 -14.08 -21.33
CA THR A 289 3.57 -14.21 -22.73
C THR A 289 3.78 -15.65 -23.21
N PHE A 290 2.73 -16.28 -23.74
CA PHE A 290 2.77 -17.69 -24.16
C PHE A 290 1.97 -17.97 -25.42
N PRO A 291 2.31 -19.03 -26.17
CA PRO A 291 1.51 -19.48 -27.29
C PRO A 291 0.10 -19.93 -26.90
N LEU A 292 -0.87 -19.62 -27.76
CA LEU A 292 -2.23 -20.19 -27.70
C LEU A 292 -2.30 -21.60 -28.34
N SER A 293 -1.14 -22.25 -28.47
CA SER A 293 -0.98 -23.59 -29.03
C SER A 293 0.09 -24.35 -28.24
N GLY A 294 0.24 -25.66 -28.42
CA GLY A 294 1.24 -26.47 -27.71
C GLY A 294 2.71 -26.19 -28.10
N GLN A 295 2.96 -25.25 -29.01
CA GLN A 295 4.29 -24.88 -29.51
C GLN A 295 4.33 -23.41 -29.92
N TRP A 296 5.52 -22.89 -30.22
CA TRP A 296 5.65 -21.56 -30.82
C TRP A 296 4.91 -21.50 -32.16
N PRO A 297 3.98 -20.55 -32.36
CA PRO A 297 3.10 -20.53 -33.54
C PRO A 297 3.83 -20.06 -34.81
N SER A 298 4.93 -19.32 -34.66
CA SER A 298 5.75 -18.80 -35.74
C SER A 298 7.19 -18.58 -35.27
N LYS A 299 8.11 -18.44 -36.23
CA LYS A 299 9.51 -18.08 -35.94
C LYS A 299 9.57 -16.65 -35.38
N GLU A 300 8.74 -15.76 -35.91
CA GLU A 300 8.62 -14.36 -35.51
C GLU A 300 8.21 -14.24 -34.03
N ALA A 301 7.18 -14.99 -33.60
CA ALA A 301 6.75 -15.03 -32.20
C ALA A 301 7.87 -15.51 -31.27
N LYS A 302 8.54 -16.61 -31.63
CA LYS A 302 9.67 -17.13 -30.83
C LYS A 302 10.84 -16.13 -30.76
N ASN A 303 11.18 -15.50 -31.88
CA ASN A 303 12.29 -14.55 -31.95
C ASN A 303 12.08 -13.35 -31.01
N ILE A 304 10.87 -12.80 -30.96
CA ILE A 304 10.56 -11.68 -30.06
C ILE A 304 10.52 -12.14 -28.62
N TYR A 305 9.97 -13.33 -28.35
CA TYR A 305 10.02 -13.92 -27.01
C TYR A 305 11.45 -14.08 -26.50
N ASP A 306 12.33 -14.71 -27.29
CA ASP A 306 13.75 -14.89 -26.95
C ASP A 306 14.46 -13.54 -26.75
N LEU A 307 14.09 -12.51 -27.51
CA LEU A 307 14.62 -11.16 -27.37
C LEU A 307 14.22 -10.50 -26.06
N VAL A 308 12.93 -10.53 -25.71
CA VAL A 308 12.42 -9.97 -24.44
C VAL A 308 12.99 -10.74 -23.25
N GLN A 309 13.09 -12.06 -23.33
CA GLN A 309 13.72 -12.88 -22.29
C GLN A 309 15.20 -12.48 -22.07
N ARG A 310 15.93 -12.17 -23.15
CA ARG A 310 17.31 -11.69 -23.06
C ARG A 310 17.41 -10.30 -22.41
N MET A 311 16.49 -9.39 -22.76
CA MET A 311 16.40 -8.08 -22.10
C MET A 311 16.19 -8.26 -20.60
N GLN A 312 15.23 -9.08 -20.21
CA GLN A 312 14.88 -9.32 -18.80
C GLN A 312 16.07 -9.91 -18.04
N THR A 313 16.65 -10.99 -18.56
CA THR A 313 17.76 -11.71 -17.91
C THR A 313 18.95 -10.79 -17.70
N ALA A 314 19.35 -10.03 -18.73
CA ALA A 314 20.48 -9.12 -18.65
C ALA A 314 20.27 -7.99 -17.63
N CYS A 315 19.04 -7.48 -17.49
CA CYS A 315 18.71 -6.47 -16.49
C CYS A 315 18.69 -7.06 -15.07
N ILE A 316 18.03 -8.19 -14.87
CA ILE A 316 17.93 -8.87 -13.57
C ILE A 316 19.32 -9.20 -13.02
N GLU A 317 20.21 -9.77 -13.84
CA GLU A 317 21.58 -10.15 -13.44
C GLU A 317 22.43 -8.99 -12.90
N ARG A 318 22.03 -7.74 -13.19
CA ARG A 318 22.74 -6.53 -12.74
C ARG A 318 22.11 -5.88 -11.51
N LEU A 319 20.96 -6.36 -11.04
CA LEU A 319 20.30 -5.81 -9.86
C LEU A 319 21.15 -6.07 -8.61
N LYS A 320 21.56 -4.99 -7.97
CA LYS A 320 22.26 -4.98 -6.67
C LYS A 320 22.23 -3.57 -6.08
N PRO A 321 22.54 -3.42 -4.78
CA PRO A 321 22.66 -2.12 -4.16
C PRO A 321 23.65 -1.21 -4.91
N GLY A 322 23.30 0.07 -5.07
CA GLY A 322 24.10 1.10 -5.73
C GLY A 322 23.88 1.24 -7.24
N VAL A 323 23.13 0.34 -7.90
CA VAL A 323 22.78 0.47 -9.32
C VAL A 323 21.63 1.47 -9.50
N LYS A 324 21.75 2.38 -10.47
CA LYS A 324 20.62 3.23 -10.88
C LYS A 324 19.72 2.46 -11.85
N PHE A 325 18.46 2.27 -11.49
CA PHE A 325 17.53 1.46 -12.30
C PHE A 325 17.32 2.02 -13.71
N ILE A 326 17.37 3.34 -13.88
CA ILE A 326 17.32 4.00 -15.20
C ILE A 326 18.46 3.56 -16.14
N GLU A 327 19.62 3.15 -15.62
CA GLU A 327 20.71 2.60 -16.44
C GLU A 327 20.37 1.21 -16.97
N LEU A 328 19.59 0.43 -16.21
CA LEU A 328 19.07 -0.87 -16.66
C LEU A 328 17.98 -0.68 -17.71
N HIS A 329 17.13 0.34 -17.57
CA HIS A 329 16.16 0.71 -18.59
C HIS A 329 16.87 1.05 -19.92
N TYR A 330 17.92 1.87 -19.85
CA TYR A 330 18.78 2.15 -21.01
C TYR A 330 19.41 0.87 -21.60
N LEU A 331 19.94 -0.04 -20.76
CA LEU A 331 20.47 -1.34 -21.21
C LEU A 331 19.41 -2.16 -21.96
N ALA A 332 18.19 -2.23 -21.44
CA ALA A 332 17.08 -2.95 -22.09
C ALA A 332 16.80 -2.38 -23.49
N HIS A 333 16.78 -1.06 -23.64
CA HIS A 333 16.62 -0.39 -24.93
C HIS A 333 17.74 -0.72 -25.92
N ARG A 334 19.00 -0.76 -25.47
CA ARG A 334 20.13 -1.17 -26.33
C ARG A 334 19.96 -2.61 -26.83
N ILE A 335 19.64 -3.54 -25.93
CA ILE A 335 19.42 -4.96 -26.27
C ILE A 335 18.22 -5.09 -27.24
N ALA A 336 17.15 -4.34 -27.02
CA ALA A 336 15.99 -4.29 -27.91
C ALA A 336 16.41 -3.85 -29.32
N ILE A 337 17.15 -2.75 -29.44
CA ILE A 337 17.60 -2.21 -30.74
C ILE A 337 18.52 -3.20 -31.46
N GLU A 338 19.49 -3.78 -30.76
CA GLU A 338 20.38 -4.82 -31.33
C GLU A 338 19.58 -6.01 -31.86
N GLY A 339 18.59 -6.48 -31.09
CA GLY A 339 17.71 -7.55 -31.51
C GLY A 339 16.82 -7.21 -32.70
N LEU A 340 16.19 -6.04 -32.69
CA LEU A 340 15.31 -5.60 -33.76
C LEU A 340 16.08 -5.31 -35.07
N LEU A 341 17.34 -4.87 -34.99
CA LEU A 341 18.25 -4.79 -36.14
C LEU A 341 18.58 -6.19 -36.68
N ALA A 342 18.91 -7.15 -35.81
CA ALA A 342 19.21 -8.53 -36.22
C ALA A 342 18.00 -9.23 -36.87
N LEU A 343 16.79 -8.83 -36.50
CA LEU A 343 15.53 -9.31 -37.10
C LEU A 343 15.09 -8.52 -38.34
N ASN A 344 15.87 -7.50 -38.75
CA ASN A 344 15.55 -6.56 -39.82
C ASN A 344 14.22 -5.79 -39.63
N ILE A 345 13.71 -5.69 -38.39
CA ILE A 345 12.56 -4.84 -38.06
C ILE A 345 13.02 -3.38 -38.02
N LEU A 346 14.20 -3.15 -37.44
CA LEU A 346 14.95 -1.91 -37.58
C LEU A 346 16.02 -2.04 -38.67
N GLN A 347 16.35 -0.94 -39.34
CA GLN A 347 17.31 -0.91 -40.45
C GLN A 347 17.99 0.47 -40.57
N ASN A 348 18.98 0.60 -41.46
CA ASN A 348 19.59 1.88 -41.86
C ASN A 348 20.15 2.75 -40.73
N GLY A 349 20.65 2.14 -39.66
CA GLY A 349 21.28 2.84 -38.54
C GLY A 349 22.07 1.92 -37.64
N THR A 350 23.02 2.50 -36.92
CA THR A 350 23.71 1.86 -35.78
C THR A 350 22.82 1.90 -34.53
N VAL A 351 23.18 1.11 -33.51
CA VAL A 351 22.47 1.12 -32.21
C VAL A 351 22.39 2.53 -31.64
N ASP A 352 23.52 3.25 -31.63
CA ASP A 352 23.61 4.58 -31.01
C ASP A 352 22.79 5.63 -31.78
N GLU A 353 22.76 5.56 -33.12
CA GLU A 353 21.92 6.45 -33.94
C GLU A 353 20.42 6.24 -33.67
N ILE A 354 20.00 4.99 -33.49
CA ILE A 354 18.60 4.63 -33.24
C ILE A 354 18.18 5.01 -31.82
N VAL A 355 19.06 4.77 -30.82
CA VAL A 355 18.88 5.23 -29.43
C VAL A 355 18.69 6.74 -29.41
N LYS A 356 19.61 7.49 -30.02
CA LYS A 356 19.55 8.95 -30.05
C LYS A 356 18.30 9.48 -30.76
N ALA A 357 17.80 8.74 -31.74
CA ALA A 357 16.55 9.05 -32.41
C ALA A 357 15.30 8.68 -31.59
N GLY A 358 15.42 7.97 -30.46
CA GLY A 358 14.30 7.51 -29.64
C GLY A 358 13.41 6.46 -30.31
N THR A 359 13.84 5.86 -31.43
CA THR A 359 12.97 5.04 -32.28
C THR A 359 12.55 3.74 -31.59
N SER A 360 13.30 3.26 -30.60
CA SER A 360 12.91 2.10 -29.79
C SER A 360 11.61 2.31 -29.01
N LEU A 361 11.22 3.55 -28.70
CA LEU A 361 9.95 3.85 -28.02
C LEU A 361 8.72 3.44 -28.85
N ALA A 362 8.89 3.23 -30.16
CA ALA A 362 7.84 2.65 -31.02
C ALA A 362 7.48 1.21 -30.64
N PHE A 363 8.42 0.51 -30.00
CA PHE A 363 8.33 -0.91 -29.69
C PHE A 363 8.39 -1.18 -28.19
N PHE A 364 9.08 -0.36 -27.41
CA PHE A 364 9.18 -0.46 -25.97
C PHE A 364 8.92 0.92 -25.34
N PRO A 365 7.64 1.32 -25.16
CA PRO A 365 7.28 2.68 -24.78
C PRO A 365 7.24 2.95 -23.26
N HIS A 366 7.22 1.91 -22.42
CA HIS A 366 7.05 2.04 -20.97
C HIS A 366 8.37 1.84 -20.21
N GLY A 367 8.35 2.17 -18.91
CA GLY A 367 9.48 1.94 -18.01
C GLY A 367 9.86 0.45 -17.91
N LEU A 368 11.11 0.17 -17.56
CA LEU A 368 11.58 -1.21 -17.37
C LEU A 368 10.91 -1.90 -16.16
N GLY A 369 10.40 -1.12 -15.22
CA GLY A 369 9.75 -1.60 -14.01
C GLY A 369 9.57 -0.49 -13.00
N HIS A 370 8.94 -0.84 -11.89
CA HIS A 370 8.53 0.07 -10.83
C HIS A 370 8.72 -0.55 -9.44
N HIS A 371 8.60 0.28 -8.40
CA HIS A 371 8.51 -0.23 -7.03
C HIS A 371 7.21 -1.01 -6.81
N MET A 372 7.26 -2.05 -5.99
CA MET A 372 6.13 -2.92 -5.68
C MET A 372 6.10 -3.27 -4.18
N GLY A 373 4.90 -3.34 -3.58
CA GLY A 373 4.70 -3.51 -2.15
C GLY A 373 3.22 -3.48 -1.76
N LEU A 374 2.79 -2.49 -0.97
CA LEU A 374 1.37 -2.33 -0.60
C LEU A 374 0.49 -1.86 -1.79
N GLU A 375 1.11 -1.31 -2.81
CA GLU A 375 0.50 -1.06 -4.11
C GLU A 375 1.33 -1.77 -5.18
N VAL A 376 0.71 -2.07 -6.32
CA VAL A 376 1.41 -2.61 -7.50
C VAL A 376 2.45 -1.60 -8.00
N HIS A 377 2.02 -0.36 -8.22
CA HIS A 377 2.87 0.81 -8.42
C HIS A 377 3.10 1.49 -7.07
N ASP A 378 4.06 0.98 -6.30
CA ASP A 378 4.30 1.40 -4.92
C ASP A 378 4.94 2.78 -4.79
N ALA A 379 4.90 3.30 -3.57
CA ALA A 379 5.46 4.58 -3.20
C ALA A 379 6.95 4.69 -3.55
N SER A 380 7.39 5.91 -3.87
CA SER A 380 8.79 6.23 -4.16
C SER A 380 9.30 7.31 -3.22
N ALA A 381 10.59 7.22 -2.85
CA ALA A 381 11.20 8.18 -1.96
C ALA A 381 11.48 9.48 -2.73
N VAL A 382 10.67 10.51 -2.51
CA VAL A 382 11.05 11.88 -2.87
C VAL A 382 11.83 12.48 -1.69
N PRO A 383 13.07 12.98 -1.87
CA PRO A 383 13.83 13.55 -0.77
C PRO A 383 13.05 14.70 -0.11
N LEU A 384 12.93 14.70 1.23
CA LEU A 384 12.20 15.76 1.96
C LEU A 384 12.79 17.17 1.70
N MET A 385 14.09 17.24 1.36
CA MET A 385 14.82 18.47 1.03
C MET A 385 14.46 19.05 -0.36
N SER A 386 13.67 18.34 -1.17
CA SER A 386 13.27 18.74 -2.53
C SER A 386 12.08 19.71 -2.58
N TYR A 387 11.53 20.10 -1.43
CA TYR A 387 10.24 20.79 -1.37
C TYR A 387 10.40 22.32 -1.42
N PRO A 388 9.91 23.00 -2.46
CA PRO A 388 9.67 24.44 -2.42
C PRO A 388 8.37 24.68 -1.65
N GLY A 389 8.42 25.54 -0.64
CA GLY A 389 7.26 25.85 0.20
C GLY A 389 6.06 26.35 -0.62
N LYS A 390 4.86 25.83 -0.27
CA LYS A 390 3.52 26.32 -0.63
C LYS A 390 3.35 26.79 -2.08
N GLU A 391 3.10 25.85 -2.99
CA GLU A 391 2.17 26.02 -4.11
C GLU A 391 1.70 24.65 -4.61
N SER A 392 0.56 24.65 -5.29
CA SER A 392 -0.39 23.54 -5.51
C SER A 392 0.16 22.19 -5.99
N VAL A 393 -0.43 21.14 -5.41
CA VAL A 393 -0.38 19.73 -5.81
C VAL A 393 -1.12 19.55 -7.14
N GLU A 394 -0.49 19.92 -8.25
CA GLU A 394 -0.83 19.45 -9.60
C GLU A 394 0.30 19.63 -10.64
N SER A 395 1.49 20.04 -10.19
CA SER A 395 2.66 20.21 -11.05
C SER A 395 3.90 20.14 -10.17
N SER A 396 4.27 18.94 -9.74
CA SER A 396 5.54 18.72 -9.03
C SER A 396 6.61 18.16 -9.97
N LEU A 397 6.69 18.74 -11.18
CA LEU A 397 7.96 18.94 -11.86
C LEU A 397 8.71 20.06 -11.12
N VAL A 398 9.04 19.84 -9.85
CA VAL A 398 10.01 20.72 -9.17
C VAL A 398 11.37 20.36 -9.74
N GLU A 399 11.97 21.35 -10.40
CA GLU A 399 13.35 21.42 -10.82
C GLU A 399 14.25 21.31 -9.58
N LEU A 400 14.67 20.09 -9.25
CA LEU A 400 15.93 19.90 -8.56
C LEU A 400 17.03 19.97 -9.61
N GLU A 401 17.69 21.12 -9.68
CA GLU A 401 18.98 21.28 -10.36
C GLU A 401 19.95 20.18 -9.90
N GLY A 402 20.63 19.50 -10.84
CA GLY A 402 21.89 18.83 -10.51
C GLY A 402 22.20 17.47 -11.12
N ALA A 403 21.71 17.13 -12.31
CA ALA A 403 22.41 16.32 -13.32
C ALA A 403 21.53 16.24 -14.56
N GLU A 404 21.93 16.86 -15.67
CA GLU A 404 21.30 16.55 -16.96
C GLU A 404 21.45 15.05 -17.21
N LEU A 405 20.32 14.38 -17.40
CA LEU A 405 20.31 12.97 -17.78
C LEU A 405 21.12 12.83 -19.09
N PRO A 406 22.05 11.86 -19.20
CA PRO A 406 22.81 11.67 -20.42
C PRO A 406 21.86 11.62 -21.63
N ALA A 407 22.21 12.33 -22.70
CA ALA A 407 21.32 12.54 -23.85
C ALA A 407 20.75 11.22 -24.43
N ASP A 408 21.55 10.15 -24.39
CA ASP A 408 21.15 8.83 -24.88
C ASP A 408 20.08 8.17 -23.98
N ILE A 409 20.13 8.38 -22.67
CA ILE A 409 19.10 7.88 -21.75
C ILE A 409 17.84 8.75 -21.86
N ALA A 410 18.00 10.07 -21.99
CA ALA A 410 16.88 10.98 -22.21
C ALA A 410 16.12 10.69 -23.51
N ALA A 411 16.80 10.21 -24.55
CA ALA A 411 16.17 9.88 -25.83
C ALA A 411 15.23 8.65 -25.78
N VAL A 412 15.35 7.81 -24.76
CA VAL A 412 14.53 6.60 -24.57
C VAL A 412 13.68 6.65 -23.31
N TYR A 413 13.64 7.78 -22.62
CA TYR A 413 12.84 7.97 -21.40
C TYR A 413 11.56 8.76 -21.71
N GLU A 414 10.41 8.20 -21.34
CA GLU A 414 9.11 8.84 -21.48
C GLU A 414 8.52 9.16 -20.09
N PRO A 415 8.51 10.44 -19.65
CA PRO A 415 8.13 10.83 -18.29
C PRO A 415 6.75 10.38 -17.84
N GLY A 416 5.80 10.21 -18.77
CA GLY A 416 4.44 9.76 -18.44
C GLY A 416 4.28 8.24 -18.30
N LEU A 417 5.25 7.46 -18.81
CA LEU A 417 5.18 5.99 -18.90
C LEU A 417 6.26 5.29 -18.06
N CYS A 418 7.18 6.06 -17.49
CA CYS A 418 8.23 5.55 -16.62
C CYS A 418 7.98 5.99 -15.18
N ARG A 419 7.84 5.03 -14.28
CA ARG A 419 7.66 5.28 -12.83
C ARG A 419 8.91 4.88 -12.08
N ALA A 420 9.08 5.41 -10.87
CA ALA A 420 10.17 5.03 -9.99
C ALA A 420 10.18 3.49 -9.76
N PRO A 421 11.36 2.83 -9.84
CA PRO A 421 12.69 3.43 -9.92
C PRO A 421 13.19 3.75 -11.33
N THR A 422 12.40 3.54 -12.39
CA THR A 422 12.68 4.02 -13.76
C THR A 422 12.44 5.52 -13.90
N ASP A 423 12.77 6.32 -12.90
CA ASP A 423 12.71 7.78 -12.96
C ASP A 423 14.13 8.32 -12.71
N PRO A 424 14.65 9.27 -13.53
CA PRO A 424 15.94 9.91 -13.33
C PRO A 424 16.18 10.48 -11.93
N LYS A 425 15.12 10.88 -11.23
CA LYS A 425 15.14 11.43 -9.86
C LYS A 425 15.16 10.34 -8.79
N SER A 426 14.95 9.08 -9.15
CA SER A 426 15.01 7.97 -8.20
C SER A 426 16.43 7.77 -7.68
N SER A 427 16.54 7.41 -6.41
CA SER A 427 17.81 6.97 -5.83
C SER A 427 18.30 5.68 -6.48
N ALA A 428 19.58 5.37 -6.27
CA ALA A 428 20.09 4.04 -6.59
C ALA A 428 19.34 2.97 -5.77
N LEU A 429 19.36 1.74 -6.26
CA LEU A 429 18.77 0.60 -5.56
C LEU A 429 19.46 0.38 -4.21
N GLU A 430 18.67 -0.01 -3.22
CA GLU A 430 19.12 -0.35 -1.87
C GLU A 430 18.57 -1.72 -1.48
N GLU A 431 19.26 -2.39 -0.56
CA GLU A 431 18.78 -3.65 0.01
C GLU A 431 17.37 -3.48 0.63
N GLY A 432 16.49 -4.45 0.36
CA GLY A 432 15.10 -4.45 0.81
C GLY A 432 14.14 -3.79 -0.18
N MET A 433 14.61 -3.24 -1.30
CA MET A 433 13.72 -2.74 -2.34
C MET A 433 13.03 -3.88 -3.10
N VAL A 434 11.70 -3.75 -3.16
CA VAL A 434 10.68 -4.36 -4.04
C VAL A 434 10.66 -3.81 -5.47
N VAL A 435 11.11 -4.46 -6.55
CA VAL A 435 10.96 -3.91 -7.92
C VAL A 435 10.48 -4.94 -8.95
N THR A 436 9.67 -4.52 -9.93
CA THR A 436 9.38 -5.32 -11.13
C THR A 436 10.52 -5.20 -12.15
N VAL A 437 10.72 -6.22 -12.97
CA VAL A 437 11.53 -6.15 -14.20
C VAL A 437 10.74 -6.73 -15.37
N GLU A 438 10.18 -5.85 -16.17
CA GLU A 438 9.09 -6.10 -17.12
C GLU A 438 9.37 -5.59 -18.54
N PRO A 439 10.53 -5.86 -19.15
CA PRO A 439 10.76 -5.44 -20.54
C PRO A 439 9.68 -6.00 -21.48
N GLY A 440 9.33 -5.22 -22.50
CA GLY A 440 8.39 -5.65 -23.51
C GLY A 440 8.68 -5.09 -24.90
N ILE A 441 8.25 -5.82 -25.92
CA ILE A 441 8.28 -5.39 -27.32
C ILE A 441 6.88 -5.53 -27.89
N TYR A 442 6.34 -4.43 -28.42
CA TYR A 442 4.97 -4.30 -28.90
C TYR A 442 4.94 -3.81 -30.33
N PHE A 443 3.94 -4.26 -31.07
CA PHE A 443 3.68 -3.93 -32.46
C PHE A 443 2.32 -3.22 -32.57
N SER A 444 2.21 -2.05 -31.95
CA SER A 444 0.97 -1.25 -31.97
C SER A 444 0.76 -0.62 -33.33
N ARG A 445 -0.19 -1.15 -34.10
CA ARG A 445 -0.56 -0.61 -35.42
C ARG A 445 -0.92 0.88 -35.33
N TYR A 446 -1.62 1.28 -34.28
CA TYR A 446 -2.01 2.67 -34.07
C TYR A 446 -0.80 3.57 -33.83
N ALA A 447 0.08 3.22 -32.88
CA ALA A 447 1.25 4.03 -32.58
C ALA A 447 2.19 4.12 -33.79
N LEU A 448 2.44 2.99 -34.46
CA LEU A 448 3.30 2.93 -35.64
C LEU A 448 2.76 3.79 -36.78
N SER A 449 1.48 3.65 -37.14
CA SER A 449 0.89 4.38 -38.27
C SER A 449 0.63 5.86 -37.99
N THR A 450 0.38 6.24 -36.74
CA THR A 450 -0.03 7.61 -36.37
C THR A 450 1.14 8.48 -35.91
N ILE A 451 2.14 7.88 -35.24
CA ILE A 451 3.21 8.62 -34.56
C ILE A 451 4.56 8.39 -35.25
N TYR A 452 4.95 7.14 -35.45
CA TYR A 452 6.33 6.81 -35.82
C TYR A 452 6.60 6.79 -37.33
N LEU A 453 5.75 6.12 -38.12
CA LEU A 453 5.92 6.04 -39.59
C LEU A 453 5.73 7.39 -40.32
N PRO A 454 4.86 8.31 -39.87
CA PRO A 454 4.79 9.65 -40.46
C PRO A 454 6.03 10.51 -40.17
N SER A 455 6.78 10.23 -39.11
CA SER A 455 7.95 11.00 -38.70
C SER A 455 9.20 10.62 -39.52
N PRO A 456 9.84 11.55 -40.25
CA PRO A 456 11.10 11.29 -40.97
C PRO A 456 12.26 10.89 -40.06
N VAL A 457 12.18 11.20 -38.76
CA VAL A 457 13.19 10.83 -37.76
C VAL A 457 13.19 9.32 -37.56
N HIS A 458 12.01 8.71 -37.45
CA HIS A 458 11.85 7.29 -37.10
C HIS A 458 11.66 6.40 -38.32
N SER A 459 10.90 6.84 -39.32
CA SER A 459 10.48 6.00 -40.45
C SER A 459 11.65 5.45 -41.27
N LYS A 460 12.74 6.21 -41.41
CA LYS A 460 13.97 5.74 -42.07
C LYS A 460 14.60 4.50 -41.42
N TYR A 461 14.36 4.31 -40.12
CA TYR A 461 14.89 3.20 -39.34
C TYR A 461 13.92 2.01 -39.25
N ILE A 462 12.66 2.12 -39.66
CA ILE A 462 11.65 1.05 -39.51
C ILE A 462 11.43 0.37 -40.86
N ASN A 463 11.60 -0.96 -40.90
CA ASN A 463 11.30 -1.76 -42.09
C ASN A 463 9.83 -2.21 -42.05
N VAL A 464 8.97 -1.49 -42.78
CA VAL A 464 7.52 -1.77 -42.82
C VAL A 464 7.20 -3.15 -43.41
N GLU A 465 7.96 -3.61 -44.40
CA GLU A 465 7.72 -4.92 -45.04
C GLU A 465 7.96 -6.08 -44.06
N VAL A 466 9.02 -5.98 -43.25
CA VAL A 466 9.30 -6.97 -42.20
C VAL A 466 8.31 -6.84 -41.05
N LEU A 467 7.98 -5.62 -40.66
CA LEU A 467 7.06 -5.30 -39.55
C LEU A 467 5.68 -5.95 -39.70
N GLU A 468 5.11 -6.01 -40.92
CA GLU A 468 3.80 -6.63 -41.17
C GLU A 468 3.72 -8.10 -40.69
N LYS A 469 4.84 -8.82 -40.66
CA LYS A 469 4.89 -10.21 -40.16
C LYS A 469 4.74 -10.30 -38.64
N TYR A 470 5.06 -9.23 -37.93
CA TYR A 470 5.05 -9.17 -36.46
C TYR A 470 3.79 -8.53 -35.89
N LEU A 471 3.04 -7.75 -36.68
CA LEU A 471 1.81 -7.09 -36.20
C LEU A 471 0.81 -8.08 -35.55
N PRO A 472 0.54 -9.27 -36.11
CA PRO A 472 -0.41 -10.23 -35.49
C PRO A 472 0.04 -10.80 -34.14
N ILE A 473 1.32 -10.64 -33.77
CA ILE A 473 1.84 -11.02 -32.44
C ILE A 473 1.29 -10.07 -31.37
N GLY A 474 1.09 -8.79 -31.74
CA GLY A 474 0.68 -7.70 -30.85
C GLY A 474 1.78 -7.27 -29.90
N GLY A 475 2.27 -8.16 -29.04
CA GLY A 475 3.37 -7.86 -28.15
C GLY A 475 3.80 -9.03 -27.29
N VAL A 476 4.98 -8.87 -26.68
CA VAL A 476 5.54 -9.78 -25.69
C VAL A 476 6.05 -8.95 -24.53
N ARG A 477 5.60 -9.28 -23.31
CA ARG A 477 6.16 -8.80 -22.04
C ARG A 477 6.47 -10.01 -21.15
N ILE A 478 7.57 -9.92 -20.40
CA ILE A 478 7.95 -10.91 -19.40
C ILE A 478 8.37 -10.14 -18.16
N GLU A 479 7.72 -10.42 -17.04
CA GLU A 479 7.85 -9.65 -15.82
C GLU A 479 8.02 -10.55 -14.60
N ASP A 480 8.96 -10.16 -13.74
CA ASP A 480 9.21 -10.81 -12.46
C ASP A 480 9.37 -9.75 -11.35
N ASP A 481 8.93 -10.11 -10.14
CA ASP A 481 9.10 -9.39 -8.90
C ASP A 481 10.46 -9.72 -8.27
N ILE A 482 11.31 -8.73 -8.11
CA ILE A 482 12.71 -8.89 -7.67
C ILE A 482 12.98 -8.13 -6.38
N LEU A 483 13.38 -8.87 -5.35
CA LEU A 483 13.92 -8.31 -4.10
C LEU A 483 15.41 -8.00 -4.27
N VAL A 484 15.80 -6.74 -4.05
CA VAL A 484 17.22 -6.37 -3.95
C VAL A 484 17.76 -6.83 -2.59
N THR A 485 18.85 -7.61 -2.62
CA THR A 485 19.53 -8.14 -1.42
C THR A 485 20.89 -7.47 -1.24
N GLU A 486 21.55 -7.67 -0.10
CA GLU A 486 22.88 -7.08 0.18
C GLU A 486 23.90 -7.34 -0.95
N GLN A 487 23.90 -8.55 -1.54
CA GLN A 487 24.90 -8.98 -2.52
C GLN A 487 24.39 -9.01 -3.97
N GLY A 488 23.12 -8.70 -4.21
CA GLY A 488 22.51 -8.84 -5.53
C GLY A 488 20.98 -8.78 -5.46
N TYR A 489 20.35 -9.87 -5.88
CA TYR A 489 18.90 -9.95 -5.97
C TYR A 489 18.37 -11.35 -5.65
N GLN A 490 17.09 -11.42 -5.32
CA GLN A 490 16.30 -12.64 -5.23
C GLN A 490 15.06 -12.46 -6.10
N ASN A 491 14.83 -13.38 -7.04
CA ASN A 491 13.57 -13.42 -7.78
C ASN A 491 12.49 -14.05 -6.89
N LEU A 492 11.40 -13.32 -6.65
CA LEU A 492 10.26 -13.78 -5.86
C LEU A 492 9.23 -14.51 -6.73
N THR A 493 9.24 -14.27 -8.04
CA THR A 493 8.29 -14.87 -8.99
C THR A 493 8.72 -16.28 -9.39
N THR A 494 7.86 -17.25 -9.12
CA THR A 494 8.03 -18.65 -9.52
C THR A 494 7.12 -19.06 -10.68
N ALA A 495 6.42 -18.11 -11.29
CA ALA A 495 5.55 -18.40 -12.42
C ALA A 495 6.39 -18.94 -13.60
N PRO A 496 5.98 -20.06 -14.23
CA PRO A 496 6.77 -20.73 -15.25
C PRO A 496 6.93 -19.85 -16.50
N LYS A 497 8.12 -19.88 -17.12
CA LYS A 497 8.43 -19.21 -18.39
C LYS A 497 9.34 -20.10 -19.26
N GLY A 498 9.47 -19.78 -20.55
CA GLY A 498 10.28 -20.56 -21.49
C GLY A 498 9.75 -21.98 -21.70
N GLU A 499 10.61 -22.98 -21.60
CA GLU A 499 10.21 -24.39 -21.84
C GLU A 499 9.30 -24.95 -20.75
N GLU A 500 9.47 -24.57 -19.48
CA GLU A 500 8.62 -25.05 -18.38
C GLU A 500 7.15 -24.66 -18.62
N MET A 501 6.94 -23.44 -19.09
CA MET A 501 5.63 -22.93 -19.51
C MET A 501 5.04 -23.74 -20.67
N LEU A 502 5.86 -24.10 -21.67
CA LEU A 502 5.41 -24.94 -22.78
C LEU A 502 5.10 -26.37 -22.33
N ASP A 503 5.86 -26.92 -21.39
CA ASP A 503 5.60 -28.25 -20.81
C ASP A 503 4.23 -28.31 -20.15
N LEU A 504 3.83 -27.27 -19.41
CA LEU A 504 2.50 -27.18 -18.82
C LEU A 504 1.39 -27.11 -19.87
N ILE A 505 1.57 -26.32 -20.93
CA ILE A 505 0.61 -26.25 -22.03
C ILE A 505 0.49 -27.62 -22.73
N ARG A 506 1.62 -28.32 -22.93
CA ARG A 506 1.68 -29.63 -23.60
C ARG A 506 1.14 -30.77 -22.76
N ALA A 507 1.22 -30.70 -21.43
CA ALA A 507 0.79 -31.77 -20.53
C ALA A 507 -0.69 -32.18 -20.68
N GLN A 508 -1.52 -31.33 -21.30
CA GLN A 508 -2.93 -31.63 -21.61
C GLN A 508 -3.15 -32.35 -22.94
N VAL A 509 -2.12 -32.47 -23.78
CA VAL A 509 -2.22 -33.24 -25.02
C VAL A 509 -1.99 -34.71 -24.67
N PRO A 510 -2.97 -35.62 -24.85
CA PRO A 510 -2.72 -37.04 -24.66
C PRO A 510 -1.50 -37.43 -25.48
N VAL A 511 -0.56 -38.16 -24.88
CA VAL A 511 0.73 -38.56 -25.50
C VAL A 511 0.53 -39.23 -26.88
N GLU A 512 -0.67 -39.78 -27.12
CA GLU A 512 -1.11 -40.40 -28.37
C GLU A 512 -1.32 -39.39 -29.54
N ALA A 513 -1.65 -38.13 -29.25
CA ALA A 513 -1.90 -37.09 -30.26
C ALA A 513 -0.61 -36.40 -30.74
N ILE A 514 0.46 -36.42 -29.95
CA ILE A 514 1.79 -35.90 -30.35
C ILE A 514 2.47 -36.88 -31.32
N ALA A 515 2.21 -38.18 -31.19
CA ALA A 515 2.76 -39.22 -32.06
C ALA A 515 2.12 -39.28 -33.46
N THR A 516 0.94 -38.67 -33.68
CA THR A 516 0.19 -38.81 -34.94
C THR A 516 0.55 -37.77 -36.01
N LEU A 517 1.36 -36.75 -35.68
CA LEU A 517 1.89 -35.80 -36.67
C LEU A 517 3.34 -36.10 -37.10
N SER A 518 3.92 -37.18 -36.57
CA SER A 518 5.27 -37.62 -36.87
C SER A 518 5.32 -39.13 -37.10
N GLN A 519 5.19 -39.50 -38.38
CA GLN A 519 5.68 -40.73 -39.01
C GLN A 519 4.76 -41.97 -39.07
N SER A 520 4.71 -42.45 -40.31
CA SER A 520 4.12 -43.67 -40.84
C SER A 520 4.87 -44.95 -40.46
N SER A 521 4.14 -46.07 -40.49
CA SER A 521 4.55 -47.49 -40.62
C SER A 521 4.87 -48.30 -39.34
N ALA A 522 4.25 -49.49 -39.26
CA ALA A 522 3.93 -50.37 -38.12
C ALA A 522 5.05 -51.40 -37.75
N PRO A 523 4.88 -52.44 -36.87
CA PRO A 523 3.76 -52.82 -35.97
C PRO A 523 4.10 -53.29 -34.51
N ARG A 524 3.00 -53.40 -33.74
CA ARG A 524 2.65 -53.96 -32.40
C ARG A 524 3.56 -54.96 -31.64
N PHE A 525 3.50 -54.83 -30.30
CA PHE A 525 3.49 -55.93 -29.31
C PHE A 525 2.45 -55.68 -28.18
N GLN A 526 2.00 -56.77 -27.54
CA GLN A 526 0.76 -56.95 -26.76
C GLN A 526 0.88 -56.70 -25.23
N ASP A 527 -0.29 -56.35 -24.64
CA ASP A 527 -0.87 -56.64 -23.31
C ASP A 527 -0.02 -56.69 -22.03
N VAL A 528 -0.38 -55.87 -21.01
CA VAL A 528 -0.63 -56.30 -19.61
C VAL A 528 -1.55 -55.30 -18.86
N SER A 529 -2.48 -55.82 -18.03
CA SER A 529 -3.49 -55.10 -17.19
C SER A 529 -2.95 -54.60 -15.83
N PRO A 530 -3.66 -53.71 -15.07
CA PRO A 530 -3.14 -53.02 -13.88
C PRO A 530 -3.60 -53.62 -12.53
N PRO A 531 -2.90 -53.37 -11.39
CA PRO A 531 -3.39 -53.74 -10.06
C PRO A 531 -3.90 -52.55 -9.21
N ILE A 532 -5.18 -52.65 -8.86
CA ILE A 532 -5.89 -52.49 -7.58
C ILE A 532 -5.16 -51.87 -6.35
N PHE A 533 -5.82 -50.88 -5.73
CA PHE A 533 -5.54 -50.28 -4.40
C PHE A 533 -6.08 -51.10 -3.21
N PRO A 534 -5.50 -51.00 -1.98
CA PRO A 534 -6.16 -51.41 -0.76
C PRO A 534 -6.57 -50.24 0.18
N ASN A 535 -7.78 -50.39 0.73
CA ASN A 535 -8.40 -49.65 1.84
C ASN A 535 -7.69 -49.87 3.19
N ILE A 536 -7.68 -48.85 4.06
CA ILE A 536 -7.37 -48.99 5.50
C ILE A 536 -8.47 -48.35 6.37
N SER A 537 -8.87 -49.11 7.39
CA SER A 537 -10.03 -48.96 8.26
C SER A 537 -9.81 -48.10 9.53
N ARG A 538 -10.94 -47.61 10.06
CA ARG A 538 -11.13 -46.83 11.30
C ARG A 538 -10.75 -47.59 12.58
N GLY A 539 -10.19 -46.89 13.56
CA GLY A 539 -10.00 -47.34 14.94
C GLY A 539 -10.72 -46.43 15.94
N THR A 540 -11.39 -47.05 16.92
CA THR A 540 -12.17 -46.45 18.01
C THR A 540 -11.32 -46.25 19.28
N TRP A 541 -11.64 -45.24 20.09
CA TRP A 541 -11.04 -45.01 21.43
C TRP A 541 -12.10 -44.95 22.52
N SER A 542 -11.81 -45.66 23.63
CA SER A 542 -12.66 -45.86 24.81
C SER A 542 -12.42 -44.84 25.92
N HIS A 543 -13.47 -44.60 26.72
CA HIS A 543 -13.55 -43.68 27.87
C HIS A 543 -12.74 -44.15 29.11
N GLY A 544 -12.20 -43.18 29.86
CA GLY A 544 -11.67 -43.33 31.22
C GLY A 544 -11.94 -42.07 32.06
N GLY A 545 -12.49 -42.25 33.26
CA GLY A 545 -13.15 -41.23 34.08
C GLY A 545 -12.27 -40.23 34.87
N PHE A 546 -12.92 -39.15 35.31
CA PHE A 546 -12.35 -38.03 36.07
C PHE A 546 -12.32 -38.30 37.58
N ASN A 547 -11.20 -37.92 38.22
CA ASN A 547 -11.00 -37.91 39.67
C ASN A 547 -10.94 -36.44 40.17
N ALA A 548 -11.61 -36.14 41.29
CA ALA A 548 -12.01 -34.79 41.71
C ALA A 548 -10.99 -34.01 42.56
N ASP A 549 -9.76 -34.50 42.75
CA ASP A 549 -8.78 -33.89 43.68
C ASP A 549 -7.69 -33.01 43.02
N LYS A 550 -7.89 -32.53 41.79
CA LYS A 550 -6.92 -31.62 41.10
C LYS A 550 -7.36 -30.17 40.94
N LEU A 551 -8.42 -29.72 41.65
CA LEU A 551 -8.97 -28.37 41.49
C LEU A 551 -8.38 -27.29 42.42
N SER A 552 -7.55 -27.65 43.40
CA SER A 552 -6.94 -26.70 44.33
C SER A 552 -5.60 -26.12 43.81
N THR A 553 -4.83 -26.90 43.05
CA THR A 553 -3.51 -26.49 42.54
C THR A 553 -3.60 -25.59 41.30
N VAL A 554 -4.60 -25.79 40.43
CA VAL A 554 -4.83 -24.95 39.23
C VAL A 554 -5.27 -23.51 39.60
N LYS A 555 -5.85 -23.30 40.78
CA LYS A 555 -6.22 -21.97 41.30
C LYS A 555 -5.05 -21.15 41.87
N ALA A 556 -3.88 -21.77 42.04
CA ALA A 556 -2.67 -21.07 42.50
C ALA A 556 -1.81 -20.61 41.32
N GLU A 557 -1.69 -21.40 40.26
CA GLU A 557 -0.89 -21.07 39.06
C GLU A 557 -1.54 -19.99 38.18
N LEU A 558 -2.88 -19.93 38.11
CA LEU A 558 -3.60 -18.83 37.42
C LEU A 558 -3.37 -17.45 38.08
N ARG A 559 -2.84 -17.38 39.30
CA ARG A 559 -2.50 -16.10 39.96
C ARG A 559 -1.18 -15.51 39.46
N ASN A 560 -0.27 -16.30 38.89
CA ASN A 560 1.02 -15.81 38.41
C ASN A 560 0.94 -15.21 36.99
N ASP A 561 0.12 -15.76 36.10
CA ASP A 561 -0.19 -15.11 34.81
C ASP A 561 -1.03 -13.84 35.00
N SER A 562 -1.91 -13.85 36.00
CA SER A 562 -2.58 -12.63 36.47
C SER A 562 -1.57 -11.63 37.04
N LEU A 563 -0.50 -12.08 37.71
CA LEU A 563 0.55 -11.19 38.20
C LEU A 563 1.38 -10.60 37.05
N ARG A 564 1.67 -11.33 35.98
CA ARG A 564 2.40 -10.82 34.81
C ARG A 564 1.55 -9.82 34.01
N LEU A 565 0.27 -10.13 33.81
CA LEU A 565 -0.70 -9.19 33.24
C LEU A 565 -0.88 -7.96 34.14
N VAL A 566 -0.91 -8.15 35.46
CA VAL A 566 -0.95 -7.06 36.45
C VAL A 566 0.36 -6.29 36.49
N THR A 567 1.52 -6.90 36.24
CA THR A 567 2.83 -6.23 36.22
C THR A 567 3.02 -5.44 34.93
N ASP A 568 2.57 -5.95 33.78
CA ASP A 568 2.50 -5.20 32.52
C ASP A 568 1.44 -4.10 32.60
N THR A 569 0.29 -4.36 33.23
CA THR A 569 -0.73 -3.34 33.50
C THR A 569 -0.23 -2.32 34.51
N LEU A 570 0.55 -2.71 35.52
CA LEU A 570 1.20 -1.80 36.46
C LEU A 570 2.34 -1.04 35.79
N ASP A 571 3.12 -1.63 34.89
CA ASP A 571 4.18 -0.93 34.16
C ASP A 571 3.57 0.10 33.19
N ARG A 572 2.49 -0.27 32.50
CA ARG A 572 1.67 0.65 31.69
C ARG A 572 1.00 1.72 32.54
N ALA A 573 0.43 1.37 33.70
CA ALA A 573 -0.17 2.31 34.64
C ALA A 573 0.88 3.19 35.33
N THR A 574 2.10 2.71 35.54
CA THR A 574 3.22 3.47 36.14
C THR A 574 3.84 4.39 35.09
N LYS A 575 3.93 3.98 33.82
CA LYS A 575 4.28 4.84 32.69
C LYS A 575 3.22 5.92 32.47
N LEU A 576 1.94 5.56 32.54
CA LEU A 576 0.81 6.50 32.48
C LEU A 576 0.76 7.41 33.71
N GLU A 577 1.00 6.92 34.91
CA GLU A 577 1.06 7.71 36.14
C GLU A 577 2.29 8.64 36.14
N ARG A 578 3.43 8.20 35.60
CA ARG A 578 4.62 9.02 35.40
C ARG A 578 4.36 10.12 34.36
N TYR A 579 3.68 9.79 33.25
CA TYR A 579 3.17 10.73 32.25
C TYR A 579 2.21 11.76 32.87
N LEU A 580 1.30 11.32 33.74
CA LEU A 580 0.32 12.17 34.42
C LEU A 580 0.93 13.02 35.57
N ARG A 581 1.92 12.50 36.31
CA ARG A 581 2.61 13.22 37.41
C ARG A 581 3.57 14.29 36.89
N LEU A 582 4.34 14.00 35.83
CA LEU A 582 5.20 15.01 35.16
C LEU A 582 4.36 16.21 34.68
N ARG A 583 3.12 15.94 34.27
CA ARG A 583 2.17 16.92 33.77
C ARG A 583 1.45 17.71 34.86
N HIS A 584 1.18 17.12 36.01
CA HIS A 584 0.65 17.84 37.18
C HIS A 584 1.69 18.81 37.77
N GLN A 585 2.99 18.49 37.70
CA GLN A 585 4.06 19.39 38.16
C GLN A 585 4.31 20.58 37.23
N GLN A 586 4.08 20.46 35.92
CA GLN A 586 4.20 21.57 34.97
C GLN A 586 2.99 22.51 34.97
N LEU A 587 1.80 22.03 35.33
CA LEU A 587 0.57 22.84 35.42
C LEU A 587 0.48 23.70 36.70
N ASP A 588 1.37 23.50 37.68
CA ASP A 588 1.36 24.23 38.96
C ASP A 588 2.35 25.41 39.01
N GLN A 589 3.12 25.66 37.94
CA GLN A 589 4.03 26.81 37.82
C GLN A 589 3.59 27.79 36.72
N GLY A 590 2.44 28.43 36.94
CA GLY A 590 1.96 29.56 36.14
C GLY A 590 0.97 30.38 36.95
N SER A 591 1.37 31.60 37.33
CA SER A 591 0.82 32.40 38.43
C SER A 591 -0.70 32.56 38.48
N LEU A 592 -1.30 32.10 39.58
CA LEU A 592 -2.64 32.47 40.06
C LEU A 592 -2.52 33.58 41.12
N ARG A 593 -2.02 34.75 40.71
CA ARG A 593 -2.17 36.01 41.45
C ARG A 593 -2.50 37.10 40.45
N ASP A 594 -3.56 37.84 40.76
CA ASP A 594 -4.18 38.93 39.99
C ASP A 594 -5.30 38.48 39.05
N LEU A 595 -6.52 38.34 39.61
CA LEU A 595 -7.81 38.73 39.00
C LEU A 595 -8.96 38.37 39.96
N VAL A 596 -9.14 39.23 40.97
CA VAL A 596 -10.42 39.43 41.65
C VAL A 596 -10.83 40.87 41.31
N ASP A 597 -12.11 41.05 40.98
CA ASP A 597 -12.84 42.29 40.65
C ASP A 597 -12.96 42.68 39.15
N ALA A 598 -14.09 42.30 38.53
CA ALA A 598 -15.13 43.26 38.08
C ALA A 598 -16.19 42.61 37.16
N GLN A 599 -17.43 42.58 37.69
CA GLN A 599 -18.76 42.77 37.07
C GLN A 599 -19.21 42.01 35.78
N GLY A 600 -20.46 41.52 35.83
CA GLY A 600 -21.16 40.74 34.78
C GLY A 600 -21.81 41.56 33.64
N PRO A 601 -22.99 41.16 33.15
CA PRO A 601 -23.17 40.11 32.15
C PRO A 601 -23.69 40.66 30.80
N SER A 602 -23.30 40.06 29.67
CA SER A 602 -24.15 39.75 28.49
C SER A 602 -23.34 39.56 27.20
N SER A 603 -23.95 38.79 26.28
CA SER A 603 -23.55 38.41 24.92
C SER A 603 -22.76 37.09 24.79
N VAL A 604 -23.50 36.10 24.29
CA VAL A 604 -23.00 34.81 23.80
C VAL A 604 -22.27 35.08 22.48
N ASN A 605 -20.98 34.78 22.42
CA ASN A 605 -20.20 34.77 21.19
C ASN A 605 -19.44 33.44 21.07
N THR A 606 -19.56 32.83 19.89
CA THR A 606 -18.87 31.61 19.47
C THR A 606 -17.35 31.83 19.53
N SER A 607 -16.70 31.28 20.55
CA SER A 607 -15.25 31.33 20.72
C SER A 607 -14.77 30.04 21.41
N ARG A 608 -13.50 29.65 21.13
CA ARG A 608 -12.80 28.51 21.74
C ARG A 608 -13.15 28.38 23.23
N PRO A 609 -13.36 27.16 23.77
CA PRO A 609 -13.64 27.00 25.20
C PRO A 609 -12.51 27.63 26.00
N SER A 610 -12.86 28.46 26.99
CA SER A 610 -11.88 29.05 27.88
C SER A 610 -11.06 27.94 28.56
N PRO A 611 -9.81 28.21 28.97
CA PRO A 611 -9.00 27.24 29.72
C PRO A 611 -9.74 26.62 30.91
N ALA A 612 -10.67 27.37 31.54
CA ALA A 612 -11.53 26.88 32.60
C ALA A 612 -12.61 25.87 32.11
N VAL A 613 -13.14 26.05 30.90
CA VAL A 613 -14.08 25.10 30.27
C VAL A 613 -13.34 23.84 29.82
N ALA A 614 -12.15 23.97 29.25
CA ALA A 614 -11.28 22.83 28.93
C ALA A 614 -10.89 22.04 30.19
N GLN A 615 -10.51 22.72 31.28
CA GLN A 615 -10.27 22.09 32.59
C GLN A 615 -11.52 21.41 33.16
N THR A 616 -12.71 21.97 32.94
CA THR A 616 -13.97 21.37 33.42
C THR A 616 -14.33 20.11 32.63
N ILE A 617 -14.13 20.12 31.32
CA ILE A 617 -14.32 18.95 30.44
C ILE A 617 -13.31 17.86 30.79
N VAL A 618 -12.05 18.23 30.97
CA VAL A 618 -10.97 17.33 31.37
C VAL A 618 -11.25 16.75 32.76
N ARG A 619 -11.65 17.55 33.75
CA ARG A 619 -12.05 17.06 35.09
C ARG A 619 -13.25 16.12 35.05
N LYS A 620 -14.24 16.40 34.20
CA LYS A 620 -15.41 15.52 34.02
C LYS A 620 -14.98 14.18 33.42
N PHE A 621 -14.18 14.20 32.37
CA PHE A 621 -13.59 13.02 31.74
C PHE A 621 -12.75 12.19 32.75
N TYR A 622 -11.92 12.84 33.57
CA TYR A 622 -11.17 12.18 34.65
C TYR A 622 -12.08 11.54 35.70
N LYS A 623 -13.17 12.20 36.07
CA LYS A 623 -14.10 11.71 37.09
C LYS A 623 -14.89 10.50 36.56
N ASP A 624 -15.28 10.53 35.30
CA ASP A 624 -15.99 9.43 34.65
C ASP A 624 -15.07 8.21 34.50
N MET A 625 -13.81 8.41 34.10
CA MET A 625 -12.80 7.34 34.03
C MET A 625 -12.47 6.74 35.40
N GLN A 626 -12.35 7.56 36.46
CA GLN A 626 -12.13 7.08 37.83
C GLN A 626 -13.34 6.29 38.36
N ASN A 627 -14.56 6.68 38.00
CA ASN A 627 -15.77 5.97 38.39
C ASN A 627 -15.88 4.63 37.66
N GLU A 628 -15.52 4.56 36.38
CA GLU A 628 -15.44 3.31 35.61
C GLU A 628 -14.38 2.37 36.18
N PHE A 629 -13.21 2.91 36.55
CA PHE A 629 -12.14 2.13 37.16
C PHE A 629 -12.50 1.60 38.56
N ARG A 630 -13.17 2.42 39.38
CA ARG A 630 -13.73 2.00 40.69
C ARG A 630 -14.82 0.94 40.55
N ALA A 631 -15.67 1.06 39.53
CA ALA A 631 -16.73 0.09 39.25
C ALA A 631 -16.14 -1.25 38.79
N ALA A 632 -15.05 -1.23 38.02
CA ALA A 632 -14.36 -2.43 37.56
C ALA A 632 -13.54 -3.13 38.66
N PHE A 633 -13.03 -2.40 39.65
CA PHE A 633 -12.11 -2.94 40.67
C PHE A 633 -12.37 -2.42 42.11
N PRO A 634 -13.54 -2.73 42.71
CA PRO A 634 -13.97 -2.15 43.98
C PRO A 634 -13.07 -2.48 45.19
N GLY A 635 -12.37 -3.61 45.16
CA GLY A 635 -11.58 -4.12 46.31
C GLY A 635 -10.10 -3.71 46.37
N LYS A 636 -9.57 -2.96 45.39
CA LYS A 636 -8.14 -2.56 45.34
C LYS A 636 -7.90 -1.07 45.56
N TRP A 637 -8.95 -0.25 45.54
CA TRP A 637 -8.85 1.19 45.71
C TRP A 637 -8.48 1.60 47.16
N GLU A 638 -8.94 0.83 48.14
CA GLU A 638 -8.69 1.11 49.57
C GLU A 638 -7.23 0.85 49.97
N ASP A 639 -6.52 -0.06 49.30
CA ASP A 639 -5.11 -0.37 49.56
C ASP A 639 -4.16 0.73 49.03
N LEU A 640 -4.54 1.47 47.98
CA LEU A 640 -3.75 2.57 47.41
C LEU A 640 -3.77 3.83 48.28
N ALA A 641 -4.90 4.10 48.96
CA ALA A 641 -5.02 5.23 49.89
C ALA A 641 -4.11 5.10 51.13
N ALA A 642 -3.71 3.88 51.49
CA ALA A 642 -2.82 3.62 52.62
C ALA A 642 -1.35 4.02 52.33
N VAL A 643 -0.96 4.06 51.05
CA VAL A 643 0.43 4.35 50.63
C VAL A 643 0.77 5.86 50.68
N GLU A 644 -0.22 6.75 50.56
CA GLU A 644 -0.03 8.21 50.69
C GLU A 644 0.32 8.68 52.11
N SER A 645 0.18 7.83 53.13
CA SER A 645 0.35 8.22 54.54
C SER A 645 1.80 8.25 55.07
N LYS A 646 2.82 7.98 54.23
CA LYS A 646 4.24 8.01 54.62
C LYS A 646 5.00 9.13 53.88
N GLY A 647 5.09 10.30 54.53
CA GLY A 647 5.70 11.52 54.00
C GLY A 647 7.22 11.48 53.83
N TYR A 648 7.73 12.38 52.99
CA TYR A 648 9.16 12.65 52.74
C TYR A 648 9.54 14.09 53.18
N PRO A 649 10.82 14.34 53.52
CA PRO A 649 11.23 15.48 54.37
C PRO A 649 11.32 16.83 53.63
N GLU A 650 11.06 17.92 54.36
CA GLU A 650 11.15 19.32 53.93
C GLU A 650 12.57 19.75 53.58
N ILE A 651 12.70 20.59 52.53
CA ILE A 651 13.92 21.34 52.20
C ILE A 651 13.60 22.83 52.39
N ASP A 652 14.40 23.50 53.23
CA ASP A 652 14.31 24.94 53.54
C ASP A 652 14.61 25.86 52.32
N PRO A 653 14.08 27.09 52.29
CA PRO A 653 14.27 28.04 51.19
C PRO A 653 15.49 28.97 51.39
N PRO A 654 16.20 29.41 50.33
CA PRO A 654 17.19 30.48 50.46
C PRO A 654 16.63 31.86 50.08
N LEU A 655 16.60 32.74 51.10
CA LEU A 655 17.08 34.14 51.19
C LEU A 655 17.12 35.04 49.93
N ARG A 656 16.52 36.24 50.07
CA ARG A 656 16.85 37.53 49.41
C ARG A 656 17.62 38.43 50.41
N PRO A 657 18.12 39.64 50.07
CA PRO A 657 18.43 40.29 48.76
C PRO A 657 19.85 40.95 48.75
N LEU A 658 20.25 41.64 47.68
CA LEU A 658 20.93 42.95 47.73
C LEU A 658 21.00 43.65 46.33
N SER A 659 21.25 44.94 46.38
CA SER A 659 20.73 46.06 45.57
C SER A 659 21.70 46.69 44.55
N SER A 660 21.17 47.72 43.85
CA SER A 660 21.78 48.88 43.13
C SER A 660 21.96 48.74 41.62
N SER A 661 21.74 49.74 40.76
CA SER A 661 21.10 51.08 40.82
C SER A 661 21.13 51.69 39.41
N SER A 662 20.30 52.71 39.18
CA SER A 662 20.34 53.75 38.12
C SER A 662 19.78 53.39 36.73
N ALA A 663 19.18 54.28 35.94
CA ALA A 663 18.43 55.54 36.10
C ALA A 663 18.01 55.99 34.66
N LEU A 664 16.97 56.83 34.54
CA LEU A 664 16.60 57.68 33.37
C LEU A 664 15.91 56.93 32.20
N GLN A 665 14.92 57.44 31.48
CA GLN A 665 14.12 58.67 31.47
C GLN A 665 12.98 58.43 30.45
N ASP A 666 11.77 58.85 30.75
CA ASP A 666 10.71 59.11 29.76
C ASP A 666 10.97 60.50 29.13
N PRO A 667 10.53 60.79 27.89
CA PRO A 667 9.20 61.39 27.80
C PRO A 667 8.37 61.10 26.52
N ALA A 668 7.06 61.20 26.71
CA ALA A 668 6.02 61.39 25.70
C ALA A 668 6.14 62.73 24.93
N THR A 669 5.60 62.79 23.69
CA THR A 669 4.44 63.61 23.24
C THR A 669 4.45 63.95 21.73
N ASP A 670 3.24 64.16 21.21
CA ASP A 670 2.83 64.94 20.02
C ASP A 670 3.01 64.30 18.61
N THR A 671 2.07 64.37 17.66
CA THR A 671 0.93 65.28 17.45
C THR A 671 -0.10 64.64 16.50
N ALA A 672 -1.37 64.99 16.67
CA ALA A 672 -2.47 64.75 15.72
C ALA A 672 -2.68 65.96 14.79
N GLN A 673 -3.09 65.74 13.53
CA GLN A 673 -3.88 66.70 12.71
C GLN A 673 -4.59 65.93 11.58
N GLN A 674 -5.92 65.79 11.67
CA GLN A 674 -6.96 66.50 10.89
C GLN A 674 -7.16 65.94 9.47
N LEU A 675 -8.25 65.21 9.18
CA LEU A 675 -9.68 65.59 9.03
C LEU A 675 -10.03 66.15 7.64
N GLN A 676 -10.81 65.37 6.88
CA GLN A 676 -12.05 65.76 6.18
C GLN A 676 -12.71 64.46 5.66
N MET A 677 -13.80 63.98 6.29
CA MET A 677 -15.22 64.14 5.88
C MET A 677 -15.47 63.52 4.49
N ASP A 678 -16.34 62.50 4.34
CA ASP A 678 -17.77 62.63 4.61
C ASP A 678 -18.53 61.32 4.87
N THR A 679 -19.62 61.52 5.60
CA THR A 679 -20.71 60.64 6.05
C THR A 679 -21.53 60.02 4.89
N THR A 680 -22.08 58.80 4.93
CA THR A 680 -23.38 58.45 5.57
C THR A 680 -23.80 56.99 5.30
N ASN A 681 -24.41 56.37 6.32
CA ASN A 681 -25.48 55.35 6.36
C ASN A 681 -25.44 54.04 5.54
N PHE A 682 -25.38 52.92 6.28
CA PHE A 682 -25.81 51.58 5.86
C PHE A 682 -27.19 51.24 6.46
N ALA A 683 -28.10 50.77 5.61
CA ALA A 683 -29.26 49.93 5.95
C ALA A 683 -29.31 48.74 4.96
N PRO A 684 -29.86 47.57 5.34
CA PRO A 684 -29.49 46.28 4.76
C PRO A 684 -30.34 45.90 3.53
N GLN A 685 -29.73 45.27 2.52
CA GLN A 685 -30.44 44.64 1.40
C GLN A 685 -30.25 43.11 1.37
N ALA A 686 -31.34 42.45 1.01
CA ALA A 686 -31.60 41.02 0.93
C ALA A 686 -30.86 40.30 -0.23
N PRO A 687 -30.89 38.95 -0.32
CA PRO A 687 -29.91 38.16 -1.08
C PRO A 687 -30.19 38.13 -2.60
N ARG A 688 -29.09 38.09 -3.38
CA ARG A 688 -29.10 38.01 -4.85
C ARG A 688 -29.26 36.57 -5.36
N VAL A 689 -30.11 36.43 -6.36
CA VAL A 689 -30.38 35.25 -7.20
C VAL A 689 -29.24 35.03 -8.23
N PRO A 690 -28.85 33.80 -8.58
CA PRO A 690 -27.82 33.53 -9.59
C PRO A 690 -28.32 33.67 -11.05
N PRO A 691 -27.43 33.96 -12.02
CA PRO A 691 -27.80 34.34 -13.38
C PRO A 691 -28.19 33.16 -14.29
N LYS A 692 -29.07 33.47 -15.26
CA LYS A 692 -29.64 32.56 -16.27
C LYS A 692 -28.65 32.20 -17.39
N THR A 693 -28.72 30.95 -17.81
CA THR A 693 -28.08 30.33 -18.97
C THR A 693 -28.62 30.89 -20.31
N PRO A 694 -27.80 31.03 -21.38
CA PRO A 694 -28.28 31.39 -22.71
C PRO A 694 -28.85 30.19 -23.48
N GLN A 695 -30.03 30.38 -24.10
CA GLN A 695 -30.66 29.41 -25.01
C GLN A 695 -30.07 29.52 -26.43
N VAL A 696 -29.77 28.36 -27.04
CA VAL A 696 -29.42 28.19 -28.46
C VAL A 696 -30.53 27.34 -29.12
N PRO A 697 -30.99 27.65 -30.34
CA PRO A 697 -32.22 27.08 -30.89
C PRO A 697 -32.03 25.70 -31.55
N GLU A 698 -32.99 24.81 -31.31
CA GLU A 698 -33.07 23.45 -31.88
C GLU A 698 -33.41 23.46 -33.39
N LYS A 699 -32.69 22.63 -34.16
CA LYS A 699 -33.14 22.07 -35.44
C LYS A 699 -32.81 20.57 -35.50
N PRO A 700 -33.72 19.72 -36.01
CA PRO A 700 -33.58 18.26 -35.95
C PRO A 700 -32.67 17.72 -37.05
N LEU A 701 -31.73 16.84 -36.68
CA LEU A 701 -30.99 16.00 -37.61
C LEU A 701 -31.40 14.54 -37.41
N ALA A 702 -32.07 14.01 -38.41
CA ALA A 702 -32.45 12.61 -38.53
C ALA A 702 -31.20 11.75 -38.81
N TYR A 703 -30.96 10.75 -37.95
CA TYR A 703 -29.98 9.70 -38.19
C TYR A 703 -30.52 8.74 -39.26
N ARG A 704 -29.94 8.79 -40.47
CA ARG A 704 -30.09 7.74 -41.49
C ARG A 704 -29.09 6.62 -41.18
N GLN A 705 -29.61 5.44 -40.90
CA GLN A 705 -28.88 4.18 -41.04
C GLN A 705 -28.61 3.93 -42.53
N SER A 706 -27.36 3.64 -42.91
CA SER A 706 -26.99 3.14 -44.22
C SER A 706 -26.17 1.86 -44.05
N MET A 707 -26.85 0.72 -44.13
CA MET A 707 -26.29 -0.56 -44.56
C MET A 707 -26.28 -0.59 -46.09
N PRO A 708 -25.22 -1.08 -46.76
CA PRO A 708 -25.32 -1.54 -48.14
C PRO A 708 -25.56 -3.05 -48.16
N SER A 709 -26.76 -3.46 -48.56
CA SER A 709 -27.05 -4.81 -49.04
C SER A 709 -27.38 -4.72 -50.52
N ASP A 710 -26.46 -5.17 -51.36
CA ASP A 710 -26.68 -5.39 -52.78
C ASP A 710 -27.62 -6.59 -52.95
N ASN A 711 -28.78 -6.34 -53.57
CA ASN A 711 -29.66 -7.37 -54.09
C ASN A 711 -29.61 -7.32 -55.62
N LEU A 712 -28.95 -8.30 -56.21
CA LEU A 712 -29.24 -8.76 -57.57
C LEU A 712 -30.44 -9.69 -57.48
N GLN A 713 -31.60 -9.23 -57.95
CA GLN A 713 -32.71 -10.12 -58.32
C GLN A 713 -33.06 -9.90 -59.78
N SER A 714 -32.90 -10.96 -60.56
CA SER A 714 -33.65 -11.20 -61.79
C SER A 714 -34.07 -12.66 -61.80
N GLY A 715 -35.37 -12.93 -61.94
CA GLY A 715 -35.85 -14.19 -62.49
C GLY A 715 -36.82 -15.00 -61.62
N ALA A 716 -38.10 -14.74 -61.84
CA ALA A 716 -39.11 -15.73 -62.23
C ALA A 716 -39.61 -16.82 -61.22
N SER A 717 -40.89 -16.64 -60.87
CA SER A 717 -42.01 -17.58 -61.07
C SER A 717 -42.16 -18.86 -60.22
N THR A 718 -43.26 -18.82 -59.46
CA THR A 718 -44.35 -19.82 -59.30
C THR A 718 -44.15 -21.13 -58.54
N GLU A 719 -45.19 -21.37 -57.72
CA GLU A 719 -45.62 -22.54 -56.93
C GLU A 719 -45.06 -22.70 -55.51
#